data_AF-J4G5E8-F1
#
_entry.id   AF-J4G5E8-F1
#
_cell.length_a   1.000
_cell.length_b   1.000
_cell.length_c   1.000
_cell.angle_alpha   90.00
_cell.angle_beta   90.00
_cell.angle_gamma   90.00
#
_symmetry.space_group_name_H-M   'P 1'
#
loop_
_entity.id
_entity.type
_entity.pdbx_description
1 polymer ?
#
loop_
_entity_poly.entity_id
_entity_poly.type
_entity_poly.pdbx_seq_one_letter_code
_entity_poly.pdbx_strand_id
1 'polypeptide(L)'
;MSTKSTLAYGVRYTPDSPANPVDALISSAARVLFQTIHSYSCRYVRVQWVDLINTARFRVLPLQHFQKLFTAERAGVCLTHATLGLVGPGITPGFSGTGEYLLVIDPASVRPCVFAPEHAVVMGWIQEKVPSPSTGIVCDLCPRTMLNRIVADAQQRAGLKFLAGFESEFILLSETSPRPVFVNHADWSTSAKLLAGRKETVVLEEIVDALMGAGIEVQMYHAEAAPGQYEIVTGPLPPLESADAIVHTRETIRNVASKHGLHATFAPRLHSDNCGSGAHMHLSMHSAMPKALRASDASRGPTLTPTERSFLQTLLAHLPSLCALMLPTAASYARVEDGIWSGGTYSCWGTDNKEAPVRLCGPGGEHHLELKCVDGTANPYLVLAGVLAAGMRGVAEGALLTVGDCEVPVALMNDEERKAVGLQNPGRLPRTIKDARELLRKDDHLRGVLGENFVAKFTAVNEVLEAHLQAESAEATVARLVGPTNHNHDTFPANHAAVTFVGRPFPLEEAPEHFSRLRRWGLTFIRFLLTWEAVEHAGPGIYDMEYLDYVRELLSVLPQYGITAFVVMHQDVWSRYSGGSGSPAWTLETVGFDLHGLEEPGAAWLKGVKGGGHVEEERGLWPCGYQKLAAATMATCFWAGDTFAPKLKVKDANGKEISIQAFLQNAFLNMWEVVAKTLGDLEGVLGFEMMNEPHRGYVELQSMHAFDYNTDLHLGHVPTAFQSFTLGAGHPTEIGFWTRSFPMPTRLTSKGVLNTARQRAWRDNGPTQGKCLWEMHGVWGWDKIKDEGVVLRESYFTKDPVSGRKVDWYTDFYFPFVKTWTDRVRSASSPNMIVFIEPIPNEFCPTSWTPERRPTDMAFAPHWYDLNALFAKAFGDFTVNVQGLSRGMFPLKAFYWGHQGARDNFSLQIRNLVEAGYRSLGETPVIIGECGIPMDMNKGESFQTDRWTWQTRMMDAMVTALEQSLVGFTLWNYNPDNDDTRGDDWNGENFSWYSRRRGLPASWLDFKQTSATLDNGARILRATVRPYPAKTAGIPLKFDYEMNTGRFTFEWVVPSDLSKKGSGASASVQQPPVAGHPALTSKDTEIFMPSMLARERQIVIEGLGQDDRYRYDEQRQTLTVTTGALTPGQVHRIVVSLKPPLKASFEVNSFWDDFGGHILGAAVVISSLLIYILLSNISV
;
A
#
# COMPACT_ATOMS: atom_id res chain seq x y z
N MET A 1 49.64 -34.16 10.01
CA MET A 1 48.43 -34.39 9.19
C MET A 1 47.65 -35.55 9.79
N SER A 2 46.60 -35.24 10.54
CA SER A 2 45.53 -36.16 10.94
C SER A 2 44.23 -35.38 10.71
N THR A 3 43.32 -36.01 9.98
CA THR A 3 42.13 -35.47 9.32
C THR A 3 41.14 -34.85 10.31
N LYS A 4 41.01 -33.51 10.31
CA LYS A 4 39.79 -32.85 10.79
C LYS A 4 38.66 -33.26 9.86
N SER A 5 37.79 -34.16 10.31
CA SER A 5 36.54 -34.49 9.63
C SER A 5 35.70 -33.22 9.49
N THR A 6 35.75 -32.58 8.32
CA THR A 6 34.82 -31.51 7.95
C THR A 6 33.58 -32.17 7.36
N LEU A 7 32.58 -32.46 8.20
CA LEU A 7 31.27 -32.96 7.78
C LEU A 7 30.75 -32.08 6.62
N ALA A 8 30.50 -32.67 5.45
CA ALA A 8 30.15 -31.91 4.26
C ALA A 8 28.72 -31.36 4.35
N TYR A 9 28.54 -30.08 4.00
CA TYR A 9 27.25 -29.39 3.96
C TYR A 9 27.04 -28.72 2.59
N GLY A 10 25.77 -28.55 2.20
CA GLY A 10 25.38 -27.88 0.95
C GLY A 10 25.63 -28.68 -0.33
N VAL A 11 25.04 -28.24 -1.44
CA VAL A 11 25.22 -28.87 -2.75
C VAL A 11 26.58 -28.46 -3.32
N ARG A 12 27.44 -29.44 -3.65
CA ARG A 12 28.69 -29.18 -4.37
C ARG A 12 28.41 -29.12 -5.86
N TYR A 13 28.65 -27.96 -6.46
CA TYR A 13 28.62 -27.79 -7.91
C TYR A 13 30.05 -27.93 -8.46
N THR A 14 30.24 -28.81 -9.44
CA THR A 14 31.47 -28.92 -10.24
C THR A 14 31.13 -28.60 -11.70
N PRO A 15 32.10 -28.12 -12.51
CA PRO A 15 31.88 -27.87 -13.94
C PRO A 15 31.32 -29.09 -14.70
N ASP A 16 31.63 -30.30 -14.24
CA ASP A 16 31.25 -31.56 -14.90
C ASP A 16 29.93 -32.18 -14.38
N SER A 17 29.25 -31.57 -13.40
CA SER A 17 28.08 -32.19 -12.74
C SER A 17 26.81 -31.31 -12.56
N PRO A 18 26.41 -30.42 -13.49
CA PRO A 18 25.19 -29.62 -13.28
C PRO A 18 23.88 -30.45 -13.26
N ALA A 19 23.89 -31.65 -13.85
CA ALA A 19 22.69 -32.41 -14.23
C ALA A 19 22.63 -33.87 -13.75
N ASN A 20 23.43 -34.30 -12.77
CA ASN A 20 23.39 -35.70 -12.35
C ASN A 20 22.06 -36.03 -11.61
N PRO A 21 21.39 -37.15 -11.98
CA PRO A 21 20.21 -37.63 -11.28
C PRO A 21 20.56 -38.02 -9.84
N VAL A 22 19.76 -37.57 -8.88
CA VAL A 22 20.05 -37.61 -7.44
C VAL A 22 19.79 -39.00 -6.83
N ASP A 23 19.19 -39.92 -7.57
CA ASP A 23 18.58 -41.16 -7.03
C ASP A 23 19.56 -42.17 -6.41
N ALA A 24 20.83 -42.16 -6.83
CA ALA A 24 21.84 -43.11 -6.36
C ALA A 24 22.53 -42.72 -5.03
N LEU A 25 22.42 -41.46 -4.58
CA LEU A 25 23.20 -40.90 -3.47
C LEU A 25 22.37 -40.56 -2.21
N ILE A 26 21.06 -40.74 -2.26
CA ILE A 26 20.13 -40.33 -1.18
C ILE A 26 19.80 -41.52 -0.24
N SER A 27 19.76 -41.26 1.06
CA SER A 27 19.38 -42.25 2.09
C SER A 27 17.93 -42.74 1.97
N SER A 28 17.62 -43.91 2.56
CA SER A 28 16.24 -44.45 2.59
C SER A 28 15.24 -43.48 3.26
N ALA A 29 15.65 -42.78 4.33
CA ALA A 29 14.81 -41.80 5.02
C ALA A 29 14.43 -40.60 4.12
N ALA A 30 15.39 -40.10 3.33
CA ALA A 30 15.13 -39.00 2.41
C ALA A 30 14.27 -39.43 1.21
N ARG A 31 14.32 -40.70 0.78
CA ARG A 31 13.37 -41.25 -0.21
C ARG A 31 11.94 -41.25 0.31
N VAL A 32 11.72 -41.66 1.56
CA VAL A 32 10.39 -41.61 2.20
C VAL A 32 9.88 -40.17 2.29
N LEU A 33 10.73 -39.24 2.76
CA LEU A 33 10.41 -37.81 2.79
C LEU A 33 9.94 -37.30 1.42
N PHE A 34 10.67 -37.62 0.35
CA PHE A 34 10.27 -37.19 -0.98
C PHE A 34 8.97 -37.85 -1.43
N GLN A 35 8.75 -39.14 -1.18
CA GLN A 35 7.48 -39.79 -1.49
C GLN A 35 6.30 -39.09 -0.77
N THR A 36 6.47 -38.75 0.51
CA THR A 36 5.49 -37.98 1.28
C THR A 36 5.23 -36.62 0.64
N ILE A 37 6.26 -35.85 0.29
CA ILE A 37 6.09 -34.53 -0.35
C ILE A 37 5.43 -34.64 -1.72
N HIS A 38 5.76 -35.67 -2.52
CA HIS A 38 5.09 -35.91 -3.81
C HIS A 38 3.62 -36.29 -3.61
N SER A 39 3.28 -37.04 -2.56
CA SER A 39 1.88 -37.37 -2.25
C SER A 39 1.03 -36.14 -1.95
N TYR A 40 1.65 -35.04 -1.49
CA TYR A 40 1.00 -33.76 -1.27
C TYR A 40 0.91 -32.87 -2.53
N SER A 41 1.43 -33.34 -3.67
CA SER A 41 1.51 -32.55 -4.92
C SER A 41 2.26 -31.22 -4.77
N CYS A 42 3.27 -31.17 -3.88
CA CYS A 42 4.02 -29.95 -3.60
C CYS A 42 5.14 -29.69 -4.62
N ARG A 43 5.34 -28.41 -4.98
CA ARG A 43 6.44 -27.93 -5.83
C ARG A 43 7.51 -27.19 -5.03
N TYR A 44 7.17 -26.71 -3.84
CA TYR A 44 8.05 -25.92 -2.99
C TYR A 44 8.10 -26.46 -1.56
N VAL A 45 9.25 -26.36 -0.92
CA VAL A 45 9.45 -26.75 0.48
C VAL A 45 9.96 -25.55 1.28
N ARG A 46 9.24 -25.20 2.35
CA ARG A 46 9.61 -24.17 3.32
C ARG A 46 10.47 -24.83 4.40
N VAL A 47 11.76 -24.51 4.46
CA VAL A 47 12.64 -24.94 5.56
C VAL A 47 12.55 -23.91 6.66
N GLN A 48 11.87 -24.26 7.76
CA GLN A 48 11.39 -23.34 8.79
C GLN A 48 12.16 -23.49 10.13
N TRP A 49 12.29 -22.38 10.85
CA TRP A 49 12.75 -22.31 12.23
C TRP A 49 11.99 -21.23 13.00
N VAL A 50 12.10 -21.25 14.32
CA VAL A 50 11.54 -20.21 15.19
C VAL A 50 12.67 -19.58 15.98
N ASP A 51 12.72 -18.24 15.99
CA ASP A 51 13.74 -17.49 16.73
C ASP A 51 13.39 -17.30 18.22
N LEU A 52 14.23 -16.55 18.94
CA LEU A 52 14.09 -16.37 20.38
C LEU A 52 12.84 -15.58 20.79
N ILE A 53 12.22 -14.84 19.88
CA ILE A 53 11.04 -14.00 20.13
C ILE A 53 9.79 -14.53 19.41
N ASN A 54 9.75 -15.84 19.18
CA ASN A 54 8.59 -16.54 18.61
C ASN A 54 8.23 -16.09 17.17
N THR A 55 9.19 -15.56 16.41
CA THR A 55 8.99 -15.29 14.98
C THR A 55 9.30 -16.56 14.19
N ALA A 56 8.30 -17.09 13.48
CA ALA A 56 8.48 -18.15 12.52
C ALA A 56 9.18 -17.59 11.26
N ARG A 57 10.28 -18.23 10.86
CA ARG A 57 11.10 -17.81 9.73
C ARG A 57 11.34 -19.00 8.82
N PHE A 58 11.39 -18.79 7.52
CA PHE A 58 11.66 -19.89 6.59
C PHE A 58 12.43 -19.43 5.34
N ARG A 59 13.01 -20.41 4.64
CA ARG A 59 13.45 -20.25 3.25
C ARG A 59 12.67 -21.20 2.36
N VAL A 60 12.19 -20.68 1.23
CA VAL A 60 11.46 -21.48 0.24
C VAL A 60 12.44 -22.06 -0.77
N LEU A 61 12.42 -23.37 -0.94
CA LEU A 61 13.25 -24.08 -1.88
C LEU A 61 12.37 -24.78 -2.92
N PRO A 62 12.67 -24.66 -4.23
CA PRO A 62 12.06 -25.54 -5.23
C PRO A 62 12.37 -27.00 -4.90
N LEU A 63 11.39 -27.89 -5.08
CA LEU A 63 11.51 -29.31 -4.71
C LEU A 63 12.77 -29.97 -5.30
N GLN A 64 13.10 -29.64 -6.55
CA GLN A 64 14.30 -30.18 -7.21
C GLN A 64 15.60 -29.77 -6.50
N HIS A 65 15.70 -28.54 -6.00
CA HIS A 65 16.87 -28.11 -5.23
C HIS A 65 16.86 -28.70 -3.83
N PHE A 66 15.70 -28.77 -3.19
CA PHE A 66 15.53 -29.43 -1.89
C PHE A 66 16.03 -30.88 -1.93
N GLN A 67 15.71 -31.62 -3.00
CA GLN A 67 16.23 -32.98 -3.22
C GLN A 67 17.76 -33.03 -3.29
N LYS A 68 18.39 -32.08 -3.99
CA LYS A 68 19.86 -32.01 -4.11
C LYS A 68 20.55 -31.76 -2.77
N LEU A 69 19.92 -31.08 -1.81
CA LEU A 69 20.52 -30.85 -0.48
C LEU A 69 20.83 -32.15 0.26
N PHE A 70 20.06 -33.21 0.03
CA PHE A 70 20.27 -34.53 0.65
C PHE A 70 21.43 -35.33 0.04
N THR A 71 22.16 -34.76 -0.91
CA THR A 71 23.48 -35.27 -1.33
C THR A 71 24.59 -34.93 -0.32
N ALA A 72 24.36 -33.94 0.54
CA ALA A 72 25.26 -33.58 1.62
C ALA A 72 24.95 -34.40 2.88
N GLU A 73 25.97 -34.71 3.66
CA GLU A 73 25.83 -35.38 4.96
C GLU A 73 25.00 -34.53 5.93
N ARG A 74 25.17 -33.20 5.89
CA ARG A 74 24.35 -32.23 6.61
C ARG A 74 23.50 -31.42 5.63
N ALA A 75 22.38 -32.01 5.22
CA ALA A 75 21.40 -31.37 4.37
C ALA A 75 20.76 -30.17 5.09
N GLY A 76 21.03 -28.95 4.63
CA GLY A 76 20.57 -27.75 5.30
C GLY A 76 20.87 -26.45 4.57
N VAL A 77 20.33 -25.35 5.10
CA VAL A 77 20.50 -24.00 4.55
C VAL A 77 21.33 -23.14 5.50
N CYS A 78 22.23 -22.32 4.97
CA CYS A 78 23.09 -21.46 5.79
C CYS A 78 22.29 -20.25 6.30
N LEU A 79 22.31 -19.99 7.61
CA LEU A 79 21.67 -18.82 8.23
C LEU A 79 22.76 -17.91 8.81
N THR A 80 22.60 -16.59 8.73
CA THR A 80 23.50 -15.67 9.44
C THR A 80 23.41 -15.89 10.96
N HIS A 81 24.53 -15.71 11.68
CA HIS A 81 24.52 -15.77 13.14
C HIS A 81 23.56 -14.75 13.79
N ALA A 82 23.25 -13.66 13.10
CA ALA A 82 22.28 -12.67 13.54
C ALA A 82 20.84 -13.22 13.63
N THR A 83 20.51 -14.32 12.94
CA THR A 83 19.13 -14.82 12.75
C THR A 83 18.34 -15.04 14.05
N LEU A 84 19.01 -15.37 15.16
CA LEU A 84 18.39 -15.60 16.47
C LEU A 84 18.29 -14.33 17.34
N GLY A 85 18.87 -13.21 16.88
CA GLY A 85 18.87 -11.93 17.58
C GLY A 85 18.34 -10.77 16.74
N LEU A 86 17.57 -11.06 15.69
CA LEU A 86 16.90 -10.04 14.88
C LEU A 86 15.62 -9.56 15.58
N VAL A 87 15.47 -8.24 15.68
CA VAL A 87 14.24 -7.56 16.11
C VAL A 87 13.95 -6.47 15.07
N GLY A 88 12.89 -6.64 14.26
CA GLY A 88 12.73 -5.85 13.04
C GLY A 88 13.96 -6.00 12.11
N PRO A 89 14.47 -4.91 11.51
CA PRO A 89 15.74 -4.92 10.77
C PRO A 89 16.99 -4.86 11.68
N GLY A 90 16.83 -4.69 13.00
CA GLY A 90 17.92 -4.49 13.94
C GLY A 90 18.58 -5.80 14.40
N ILE A 91 19.88 -5.72 14.69
CA ILE A 91 20.66 -6.82 15.30
C ILE A 91 20.86 -6.53 16.79
N THR A 92 20.42 -7.45 17.64
CA THR A 92 20.59 -7.35 19.10
C THR A 92 22.07 -7.41 19.50
N PRO A 93 22.52 -6.60 20.48
CA PRO A 93 23.88 -6.69 21.03
C PRO A 93 24.29 -8.12 21.39
N GLY A 94 25.50 -8.49 20.96
CA GLY A 94 26.03 -9.83 21.15
C GLY A 94 25.68 -10.83 20.04
N PHE A 95 24.85 -10.45 19.07
CA PHE A 95 24.75 -11.15 17.79
C PHE A 95 25.59 -10.44 16.73
N SER A 96 25.88 -11.13 15.62
CA SER A 96 26.70 -10.58 14.54
C SER A 96 26.16 -11.01 13.19
N GLY A 97 26.19 -10.10 12.21
CA GLY A 97 25.97 -10.44 10.80
C GLY A 97 27.10 -11.29 10.22
N THR A 98 28.25 -11.38 10.91
CA THR A 98 29.40 -12.18 10.49
C THR A 98 29.32 -13.60 11.06
N GLY A 99 29.50 -14.58 10.18
CA GLY A 99 29.40 -16.01 10.52
C GLY A 99 28.02 -16.59 10.18
N GLU A 100 27.97 -17.91 10.09
CA GLU A 100 26.77 -18.62 9.67
C GLU A 100 26.53 -19.88 10.50
N TYR A 101 25.28 -20.10 10.88
CA TYR A 101 24.75 -21.38 11.30
C TYR A 101 24.34 -22.21 10.08
N LEU A 102 24.16 -23.50 10.28
CA LEU A 102 23.50 -24.39 9.32
C LEU A 102 22.15 -24.81 9.91
N LEU A 103 21.05 -24.50 9.22
CA LEU A 103 19.73 -25.04 9.53
C LEU A 103 19.58 -26.40 8.86
N VAL A 104 19.85 -27.46 9.61
CA VAL A 104 19.79 -28.84 9.14
C VAL A 104 18.35 -29.33 9.14
N ILE A 105 17.89 -29.85 8.02
CA ILE A 105 16.49 -30.27 7.82
C ILE A 105 16.16 -31.45 8.75
N ASP A 106 14.98 -31.42 9.36
CA ASP A 106 14.41 -32.55 10.10
C ASP A 106 13.29 -33.23 9.28
N PRO A 107 13.57 -34.34 8.58
CA PRO A 107 12.58 -35.05 7.76
C PRO A 107 11.31 -35.47 8.51
N ALA A 108 11.40 -35.70 9.82
CA ALA A 108 10.26 -36.18 10.62
C ALA A 108 9.18 -35.11 10.83
N SER A 109 9.51 -33.83 10.59
CA SER A 109 8.63 -32.69 10.82
C SER A 109 7.85 -32.23 9.58
N VAL A 110 7.93 -32.96 8.47
CA VAL A 110 7.31 -32.57 7.20
C VAL A 110 5.78 -32.53 7.30
N ARG A 111 5.17 -31.44 6.83
CA ARG A 111 3.71 -31.27 6.76
C ARG A 111 3.30 -30.51 5.49
N PRO A 112 2.13 -30.77 4.90
CA PRO A 112 1.61 -29.93 3.83
C PRO A 112 1.16 -28.57 4.39
N CYS A 113 1.35 -27.49 3.63
CA CYS A 113 0.78 -26.18 3.95
C CYS A 113 -0.57 -26.07 3.25
N VAL A 114 -1.65 -26.56 3.85
CA VAL A 114 -2.98 -26.58 3.19
C VAL A 114 -3.45 -25.17 2.80
N PHE A 115 -3.11 -24.16 3.61
CA PHE A 115 -3.37 -22.73 3.32
C PHE A 115 -2.58 -22.16 2.14
N ALA A 116 -1.53 -22.86 1.67
CA ALA A 116 -0.72 -22.47 0.52
C ALA A 116 -0.52 -23.69 -0.39
N PRO A 117 -1.49 -23.98 -1.27
CA PRO A 117 -1.44 -25.14 -2.16
C PRO A 117 -0.09 -25.22 -2.89
N GLU A 118 0.43 -26.42 -3.07
CA GLU A 118 1.78 -26.73 -3.61
C GLU A 118 2.98 -26.50 -2.68
N HIS A 119 2.78 -26.04 -1.43
CA HIS A 119 3.85 -25.91 -0.45
C HIS A 119 3.82 -27.03 0.60
N ALA A 120 4.99 -27.56 0.94
CA ALA A 120 5.21 -28.28 2.18
C ALA A 120 6.09 -27.45 3.11
N VAL A 121 6.01 -27.70 4.41
CA VAL A 121 6.91 -27.14 5.42
C VAL A 121 7.68 -28.26 6.11
N VAL A 122 8.92 -27.98 6.47
CA VAL A 122 9.79 -28.86 7.26
C VAL A 122 10.58 -28.01 8.24
N MET A 123 10.63 -28.44 9.49
CA MET A 123 11.43 -27.79 10.53
C MET A 123 12.92 -28.14 10.36
N GLY A 124 13.78 -27.35 10.99
CA GLY A 124 15.21 -27.62 11.03
C GLY A 124 15.85 -27.42 12.40
N TRP A 125 17.04 -27.99 12.54
CA TRP A 125 17.95 -27.84 13.66
C TRP A 125 18.98 -26.78 13.34
N ILE A 126 19.07 -25.73 14.14
CA ILE A 126 20.15 -24.75 14.00
C ILE A 126 21.40 -25.35 14.63
N GLN A 127 22.45 -25.47 13.83
CA GLN A 127 23.72 -26.07 14.22
C GLN A 127 24.89 -25.15 13.85
N GLU A 128 26.01 -25.31 14.55
CA GLU A 128 27.26 -24.68 14.14
C GLU A 128 27.64 -25.17 12.74
N LYS A 129 27.80 -24.25 11.79
CA LYS A 129 28.14 -24.62 10.41
C LYS A 129 29.50 -25.32 10.37
N VAL A 130 30.48 -24.78 11.08
CA VAL A 130 31.78 -25.40 11.32
C VAL A 130 31.82 -25.91 12.76
N PRO A 131 32.17 -27.19 13.01
CA PRO A 131 32.23 -27.71 14.37
C PRO A 131 33.13 -26.87 15.28
N SER A 132 32.57 -26.40 16.40
CA SER A 132 33.30 -25.75 17.48
C SER A 132 34.18 -26.77 18.21
N PRO A 133 35.41 -26.40 18.64
CA PRO A 133 36.27 -27.28 19.43
C PRO A 133 35.66 -27.75 20.76
N SER A 134 34.77 -26.96 21.36
CA SER A 134 34.17 -27.25 22.67
C SER A 134 32.80 -27.93 22.58
N THR A 135 31.97 -27.55 21.61
CA THR A 135 30.56 -27.98 21.51
C THR A 135 30.25 -28.79 20.26
N GLY A 136 31.24 -29.01 19.39
CA GLY A 136 31.03 -29.69 18.10
C GLY A 136 30.06 -28.91 17.23
N ILE A 137 29.03 -29.57 16.71
CA ILE A 137 28.01 -28.96 15.83
C ILE A 137 26.83 -28.36 16.60
N VAL A 138 26.78 -28.49 17.92
CA VAL A 138 25.62 -28.08 18.72
C VAL A 138 25.61 -26.56 18.88
N CYS A 139 24.49 -25.95 18.46
CA CYS A 139 24.17 -24.56 18.78
C CYS A 139 23.28 -24.54 20.04
N ASP A 140 23.78 -23.96 21.12
CA ASP A 140 23.08 -23.88 22.42
C ASP A 140 21.93 -22.86 22.43
N LEU A 141 21.85 -21.99 21.41
CA LEU A 141 20.77 -21.02 21.25
C LEU A 141 19.55 -21.56 20.49
N CYS A 142 19.61 -22.77 19.92
CA CYS A 142 18.49 -23.34 19.15
C CYS A 142 17.35 -23.80 20.08
N PRO A 143 16.16 -23.17 20.07
CA PRO A 143 15.05 -23.55 20.97
C PRO A 143 14.61 -25.00 20.80
N ARG A 144 14.53 -25.45 19.53
CA ARG A 144 14.10 -26.81 19.18
C ARG A 144 15.08 -27.87 19.69
N THR A 145 16.39 -27.65 19.51
CA THR A 145 17.44 -28.54 20.04
C THR A 145 17.43 -28.59 21.56
N MET A 146 17.21 -27.44 22.22
CA MET A 146 17.14 -27.35 23.67
C MET A 146 16.00 -28.20 24.23
N LEU A 147 14.78 -28.05 23.70
CA LEU A 147 13.64 -28.86 24.12
C LEU A 147 13.89 -30.35 23.91
N ASN A 148 14.36 -30.73 22.72
CA ASN A 148 14.63 -32.13 22.39
C ASN A 148 15.61 -32.78 23.38
N ARG A 149 16.68 -32.06 23.77
CA ARG A 149 17.64 -32.52 24.77
C ARG A 149 16.99 -32.73 26.14
N ILE A 150 16.17 -31.79 26.61
CA ILE A 150 15.54 -31.85 27.93
C ILE A 150 14.53 -33.01 28.01
N VAL A 151 13.74 -33.22 26.95
CA VAL A 151 12.81 -34.36 26.85
C VAL A 151 13.56 -35.69 26.87
N ALA A 152 14.65 -35.79 26.10
CA ALA A 152 15.49 -36.98 26.08
C ALA A 152 16.12 -37.26 27.45
N ASP A 153 16.60 -36.23 28.14
CA ASP A 153 17.21 -36.35 29.47
C ASP A 153 16.21 -36.84 30.51
N ALA A 154 14.98 -36.31 30.50
CA ALA A 154 13.91 -36.76 31.39
C ALA A 154 13.56 -38.25 31.18
N GLN A 155 13.49 -38.69 29.92
CA GLN A 155 13.28 -40.10 29.60
C GLN A 155 14.45 -40.99 30.04
N GLN A 156 15.69 -40.56 29.82
CA GLN A 156 16.88 -41.36 30.13
C GLN A 156 17.15 -41.47 31.63
N ARG A 157 17.00 -40.37 32.38
CA ARG A 157 17.34 -40.35 33.82
C ARG A 157 16.20 -40.77 34.72
N ALA A 158 14.96 -40.43 34.35
CA ALA A 158 13.79 -40.65 35.21
C ALA A 158 12.75 -41.61 34.63
N GLY A 159 12.92 -42.08 33.39
CA GLY A 159 11.97 -42.98 32.75
C GLY A 159 10.63 -42.33 32.40
N LEU A 160 10.58 -40.99 32.34
CA LEU A 160 9.35 -40.22 32.14
C LEU A 160 9.13 -39.84 30.67
N LYS A 161 7.88 -39.99 30.23
CA LYS A 161 7.35 -39.45 28.98
C LYS A 161 6.31 -38.38 29.28
N PHE A 162 6.14 -37.46 28.35
CA PHE A 162 5.19 -36.36 28.47
C PHE A 162 4.30 -36.31 27.24
N LEU A 163 3.06 -35.86 27.45
CA LEU A 163 2.23 -35.32 26.39
C LEU A 163 1.92 -33.86 26.70
N ALA A 164 2.00 -33.02 25.69
CA ALA A 164 1.71 -31.59 25.74
C ALA A 164 0.59 -31.24 24.75
N GLY A 165 -0.43 -30.55 25.21
CA GLY A 165 -1.50 -29.96 24.38
C GLY A 165 -1.54 -28.45 24.60
N PHE A 166 -2.09 -27.72 23.63
CA PHE A 166 -2.27 -26.27 23.75
C PHE A 166 -3.65 -25.84 23.29
N GLU A 167 -4.22 -24.92 24.06
CA GLU A 167 -5.37 -24.10 23.71
C GLU A 167 -4.83 -22.78 23.17
N SER A 168 -5.11 -22.44 21.91
CA SER A 168 -4.63 -21.20 21.28
C SER A 168 -5.78 -20.22 21.15
N GLU A 169 -5.83 -19.23 22.04
CA GLU A 169 -6.75 -18.11 21.93
C GLU A 169 -6.15 -17.03 21.00
N PHE A 170 -6.99 -16.46 20.15
CA PHE A 170 -6.61 -15.39 19.22
C PHE A 170 -7.80 -14.50 18.90
N ILE A 171 -7.49 -13.32 18.37
CA ILE A 171 -8.49 -12.32 18.01
C ILE A 171 -8.47 -12.11 16.50
N LEU A 172 -9.65 -12.15 15.88
CA LEU A 172 -9.85 -11.73 14.50
C LEU A 172 -10.26 -10.26 14.46
N LEU A 173 -9.55 -9.51 13.63
CA LEU A 173 -9.74 -8.10 13.40
C LEU A 173 -10.07 -7.86 11.92
N SER A 174 -10.97 -6.91 11.64
CA SER A 174 -11.12 -6.38 10.28
C SER A 174 -10.02 -5.37 9.96
N GLU A 175 -9.49 -4.69 10.97
CA GLU A 175 -8.47 -3.64 10.88
C GLU A 175 -7.57 -3.65 12.11
N THR A 176 -6.30 -3.30 11.94
CA THR A 176 -5.31 -3.24 13.03
C THR A 176 -4.92 -1.82 13.42
N SER A 177 -5.09 -0.89 12.48
CA SER A 177 -4.51 0.42 12.56
C SER A 177 -5.50 1.44 12.07
N PRO A 178 -5.63 2.58 12.77
CA PRO A 178 -4.98 3.01 14.04
C PRO A 178 -5.50 2.41 15.32
N ARG A 179 -6.58 1.65 15.28
CA ARG A 179 -6.94 0.79 16.39
C ARG A 179 -7.49 -0.52 15.87
N PRO A 180 -7.26 -1.62 16.60
CA PRO A 180 -7.92 -2.89 16.33
C PRO A 180 -9.44 -2.74 16.24
N VAL A 181 -10.05 -3.26 15.17
CA VAL A 181 -11.51 -3.37 15.01
C VAL A 181 -11.88 -4.85 15.03
N PHE A 182 -12.65 -5.25 16.04
CA PHE A 182 -13.08 -6.63 16.23
C PHE A 182 -14.16 -7.02 15.22
N VAL A 183 -14.06 -8.24 14.69
CA VAL A 183 -15.06 -8.74 13.73
C VAL A 183 -16.42 -9.02 14.36
N ASN A 184 -16.48 -9.23 15.68
CA ASN A 184 -17.70 -9.61 16.39
C ASN A 184 -17.62 -9.23 17.88
N HIS A 185 -18.74 -8.84 18.51
CA HIS A 185 -18.78 -8.42 19.93
C HIS A 185 -19.60 -9.36 20.83
N ALA A 186 -20.08 -10.50 20.32
CA ALA A 186 -20.89 -11.42 21.12
C ALA A 186 -20.06 -12.12 22.22
N ASP A 187 -20.72 -12.52 23.31
CA ASP A 187 -20.06 -13.05 24.51
C ASP A 187 -19.56 -14.51 24.35
N TRP A 188 -18.94 -15.02 25.42
CA TRP A 188 -18.38 -16.38 25.50
C TRP A 188 -19.38 -17.47 25.11
N SER A 189 -18.97 -18.39 24.23
CA SER A 189 -19.78 -19.53 23.78
C SER A 189 -21.19 -19.15 23.24
N THR A 190 -21.37 -17.93 22.76
CA THR A 190 -22.66 -17.49 22.19
C THR A 190 -22.79 -17.85 20.72
N SER A 191 -23.97 -18.32 20.32
CA SER A 191 -24.23 -18.70 18.91
C SER A 191 -24.09 -17.52 17.94
N ALA A 192 -24.33 -16.29 18.41
CA ALA A 192 -24.18 -15.07 17.62
C ALA A 192 -22.74 -14.82 17.12
N LYS A 193 -21.73 -15.40 17.79
CA LYS A 193 -20.31 -15.28 17.40
C LYS A 193 -19.85 -16.31 16.35
N LEU A 194 -20.67 -17.33 16.11
CA LEU A 194 -20.41 -18.46 15.20
C LEU A 194 -21.62 -18.74 14.30
N LEU A 195 -22.28 -17.69 13.81
CA LEU A 195 -23.39 -17.86 12.86
C LEU A 195 -22.85 -18.43 11.54
N ALA A 196 -23.49 -19.49 11.04
CA ALA A 196 -23.11 -20.14 9.79
C ALA A 196 -23.10 -19.15 8.62
N GLY A 197 -22.06 -19.22 7.79
CA GLY A 197 -21.87 -18.35 6.62
C GLY A 197 -21.36 -16.94 6.91
N ARG A 198 -21.17 -16.56 8.19
CA ARG A 198 -20.41 -15.35 8.53
C ARG A 198 -18.94 -15.52 8.20
N LYS A 199 -18.28 -14.41 7.89
CA LYS A 199 -16.88 -14.36 7.44
C LYS A 199 -15.94 -14.97 8.47
N GLU A 200 -16.12 -14.63 9.75
CA GLU A 200 -15.37 -15.20 10.87
C GLU A 200 -15.56 -16.72 11.01
N THR A 201 -16.77 -17.23 10.80
CA THR A 201 -17.09 -18.65 10.91
C THR A 201 -16.45 -19.44 9.77
N VAL A 202 -16.55 -18.93 8.53
CA VAL A 202 -15.91 -19.53 7.35
C VAL A 202 -14.38 -19.58 7.52
N VAL A 203 -13.80 -18.52 8.09
CA VAL A 203 -12.37 -18.46 8.41
C VAL A 203 -12.00 -19.54 9.42
N LEU A 204 -12.76 -19.70 10.50
CA LEU A 204 -12.50 -20.72 11.52
C LEU A 204 -12.63 -22.14 10.96
N GLU A 205 -13.67 -22.42 10.18
CA GLU A 205 -13.87 -23.71 9.52
C GLU A 205 -12.71 -24.03 8.58
N GLU A 206 -12.28 -23.08 7.75
CA GLU A 206 -11.12 -23.27 6.87
C GLU A 206 -9.82 -23.47 7.66
N ILE A 207 -9.63 -22.78 8.79
CA ILE A 207 -8.48 -23.02 9.67
C ILE A 207 -8.52 -24.48 10.16
N VAL A 208 -9.65 -24.94 10.69
CA VAL A 208 -9.79 -26.30 11.22
C VAL A 208 -9.50 -27.33 10.12
N ASP A 209 -10.09 -27.17 8.95
CA ASP A 209 -9.87 -28.06 7.80
C ASP A 209 -8.39 -28.08 7.38
N ALA A 210 -7.73 -26.92 7.37
CA ALA A 210 -6.32 -26.81 7.04
C ALA A 210 -5.41 -27.50 8.07
N LEU A 211 -5.72 -27.39 9.37
CA LEU A 211 -4.96 -28.05 10.43
C LEU A 211 -5.13 -29.57 10.38
N MET A 212 -6.36 -30.04 10.22
CA MET A 212 -6.65 -31.46 10.08
C MET A 212 -5.98 -32.04 8.82
N GLY A 213 -6.01 -31.31 7.70
CA GLY A 213 -5.30 -31.67 6.47
C GLY A 213 -3.78 -31.69 6.62
N ALA A 214 -3.22 -30.94 7.57
CA ALA A 214 -1.80 -30.96 7.95
C ALA A 214 -1.44 -32.03 8.99
N GLY A 215 -2.40 -32.88 9.37
CA GLY A 215 -2.22 -33.94 10.37
C GLY A 215 -2.08 -33.40 11.80
N ILE A 216 -2.74 -32.28 12.10
CA ILE A 216 -2.88 -31.74 13.46
C ILE A 216 -4.33 -31.99 13.89
N GLU A 217 -4.49 -32.73 14.98
CA GLU A 217 -5.81 -32.95 15.57
C GLU A 217 -6.34 -31.64 16.16
N VAL A 218 -7.55 -31.28 15.80
CA VAL A 218 -8.32 -30.20 16.44
C VAL A 218 -9.45 -30.86 17.22
N GLN A 219 -9.42 -30.71 18.54
CA GLN A 219 -10.42 -31.30 19.43
C GLN A 219 -11.70 -30.46 19.45
N MET A 220 -11.55 -29.13 19.44
CA MET A 220 -12.64 -28.17 19.43
C MET A 220 -12.16 -26.80 18.97
N TYR A 221 -13.10 -25.99 18.48
CA TYR A 221 -12.96 -24.54 18.32
C TYR A 221 -14.23 -23.88 18.86
N HIS A 222 -14.10 -22.70 19.48
CA HIS A 222 -15.26 -21.99 20.02
C HIS A 222 -15.03 -20.48 20.12
N ALA A 223 -16.13 -19.79 20.38
CA ALA A 223 -16.19 -18.37 20.71
C ALA A 223 -15.66 -18.13 22.13
N GLU A 224 -14.70 -17.23 22.27
CA GLU A 224 -14.14 -16.83 23.57
C GLU A 224 -14.74 -15.51 24.09
N ALA A 225 -14.41 -15.11 25.32
CA ALA A 225 -15.08 -14.03 26.02
C ALA A 225 -14.84 -12.62 25.44
N ALA A 226 -13.62 -12.30 24.98
CA ALA A 226 -13.34 -10.96 24.46
C ALA A 226 -13.91 -10.74 23.03
N PRO A 227 -14.19 -9.51 22.61
CA PRO A 227 -14.61 -9.22 21.24
C PRO A 227 -13.65 -9.81 20.19
N GLY A 228 -14.21 -10.43 19.15
CA GLY A 228 -13.48 -11.07 18.06
C GLY A 228 -12.60 -12.23 18.49
N GLN A 229 -12.67 -12.68 19.75
CA GLN A 229 -11.83 -13.73 20.29
C GLN A 229 -12.42 -15.11 20.03
N TYR A 230 -11.54 -16.02 19.63
CA TYR A 230 -11.81 -17.42 19.38
C TYR A 230 -10.68 -18.27 19.94
N GLU A 231 -10.97 -19.54 20.17
CA GLU A 231 -10.00 -20.52 20.63
C GLU A 231 -9.99 -21.74 19.70
N ILE A 232 -8.80 -22.27 19.46
CA ILE A 232 -8.58 -23.58 18.83
C ILE A 232 -7.81 -24.47 19.79
N VAL A 233 -8.40 -25.63 20.11
CA VAL A 233 -7.82 -26.63 21.01
C VAL A 233 -7.23 -27.76 20.19
N THR A 234 -5.91 -27.95 20.31
CA THR A 234 -5.18 -28.99 19.59
C THR A 234 -4.97 -30.23 20.44
N GLY A 235 -4.96 -31.40 19.78
CA GLY A 235 -4.73 -32.68 20.45
C GLY A 235 -3.33 -32.80 21.07
N PRO A 236 -3.18 -33.55 22.18
CA PRO A 236 -1.91 -33.67 22.88
C PRO A 236 -0.90 -34.52 22.11
N LEU A 237 0.33 -34.02 21.98
CA LEU A 237 1.44 -34.67 21.29
C LEU A 237 2.67 -34.74 22.21
N PRO A 238 3.70 -35.55 21.91
CA PRO A 238 4.96 -35.44 22.63
C PRO A 238 5.53 -34.00 22.49
N PRO A 239 6.31 -33.49 23.47
CA PRO A 239 6.54 -32.05 23.60
C PRO A 239 7.13 -31.36 22.36
N LEU A 240 8.07 -32.01 21.66
CA LEU A 240 8.71 -31.42 20.49
C LEU A 240 7.69 -31.26 19.34
N GLU A 241 6.93 -32.31 19.07
CA GLU A 241 5.90 -32.38 18.04
C GLU A 241 4.73 -31.45 18.36
N SER A 242 4.39 -31.29 19.64
CA SER A 242 3.39 -30.32 20.11
C SER A 242 3.84 -28.88 19.83
N ALA A 243 5.11 -28.54 20.11
CA ALA A 243 5.65 -27.23 19.78
C ALA A 243 5.69 -26.98 18.25
N ASP A 244 6.10 -27.97 17.46
CA ASP A 244 6.06 -27.91 15.99
C ASP A 244 4.61 -27.68 15.49
N ALA A 245 3.64 -28.40 16.06
CA ALA A 245 2.22 -28.28 15.70
C ALA A 245 1.68 -26.88 16.01
N ILE A 246 1.99 -26.28 17.16
CA ILE A 246 1.51 -24.94 17.52
C ILE A 246 2.12 -23.83 16.67
N VAL A 247 3.37 -23.97 16.25
CA VAL A 247 3.96 -23.06 15.27
C VAL A 247 3.18 -23.11 13.97
N HIS A 248 2.85 -24.31 13.49
CA HIS A 248 2.04 -24.47 12.28
C HIS A 248 0.62 -23.95 12.48
N THR A 249 -0.01 -24.19 13.63
CA THR A 249 -1.35 -23.71 13.97
C THR A 249 -1.46 -22.20 13.86
N ARG A 250 -0.50 -21.48 14.44
CA ARG A 250 -0.46 -20.00 14.39
C ARG A 250 -0.25 -19.47 12.97
N GLU A 251 0.61 -20.11 12.19
CA GLU A 251 0.80 -19.76 10.77
C GLU A 251 -0.46 -19.99 9.95
N THR A 252 -1.15 -21.12 10.13
CA THR A 252 -2.42 -21.41 9.46
C THR A 252 -3.48 -20.36 9.82
N ILE A 253 -3.64 -20.04 11.10
CA ILE A 253 -4.58 -19.00 11.56
C ILE A 253 -4.32 -17.67 10.86
N ARG A 254 -3.07 -17.20 10.83
CA ARG A 254 -2.70 -15.92 10.18
C ARG A 254 -2.93 -15.94 8.67
N ASN A 255 -2.49 -17.00 7.99
CA ASN A 255 -2.58 -17.09 6.53
C ASN A 255 -4.04 -17.21 6.06
N VAL A 256 -4.86 -18.03 6.75
CA VAL A 256 -6.29 -18.15 6.42
C VAL A 256 -7.03 -16.85 6.73
N ALA A 257 -6.80 -16.21 7.89
CA ALA A 257 -7.41 -14.91 8.17
C ALA A 257 -7.04 -13.87 7.10
N SER A 258 -5.75 -13.78 6.74
CA SER A 258 -5.26 -12.86 5.70
C SER A 258 -5.83 -13.15 4.32
N LYS A 259 -5.96 -14.43 3.93
CA LYS A 259 -6.63 -14.85 2.68
C LYS A 259 -8.05 -14.29 2.58
N HIS A 260 -8.74 -14.18 3.72
CA HIS A 260 -10.08 -13.63 3.80
C HIS A 260 -10.09 -12.12 4.08
N GLY A 261 -8.95 -11.42 4.06
CA GLY A 261 -8.91 -9.98 4.36
C GLY A 261 -9.27 -9.66 5.82
N LEU A 262 -8.94 -10.55 6.75
CA LEU A 262 -8.94 -10.31 8.19
C LEU A 262 -7.51 -10.37 8.71
N HIS A 263 -7.29 -9.82 9.90
CA HIS A 263 -6.03 -9.93 10.62
C HIS A 263 -6.22 -10.77 11.88
N ALA A 264 -5.43 -11.82 12.05
CA ALA A 264 -5.42 -12.62 13.27
C ALA A 264 -4.25 -12.23 14.17
N THR A 265 -4.54 -11.86 15.41
CA THR A 265 -3.53 -11.52 16.42
C THR A 265 -3.59 -12.43 17.64
N PHE A 266 -2.42 -12.71 18.20
CA PHE A 266 -2.22 -13.48 19.44
C PHE A 266 -1.77 -12.57 20.59
N ALA A 267 -2.05 -11.27 20.47
CA ALA A 267 -1.71 -10.28 21.49
C ALA A 267 -2.32 -10.68 22.85
N PRO A 268 -1.58 -10.60 23.97
CA PRO A 268 -2.07 -11.11 25.25
C PRO A 268 -3.31 -10.39 25.76
N ARG A 269 -3.44 -9.09 25.53
CA ARG A 269 -4.61 -8.31 25.97
C ARG A 269 -4.69 -7.00 25.19
N LEU A 270 -5.76 -6.81 24.41
CA LEU A 270 -5.96 -5.58 23.63
C LEU A 270 -6.67 -4.46 24.40
N HIS A 271 -7.53 -4.82 25.38
CA HIS A 271 -8.20 -3.87 26.27
C HIS A 271 -8.27 -4.42 27.70
N SER A 272 -8.27 -3.52 28.68
CA SER A 272 -8.24 -3.87 30.12
C SER A 272 -9.58 -4.32 30.69
N ASP A 273 -10.65 -4.37 29.89
CA ASP A 273 -12.01 -4.73 30.31
C ASP A 273 -12.35 -6.22 30.10
N ASN A 274 -11.43 -7.00 29.52
CA ASN A 274 -11.61 -8.43 29.25
C ASN A 274 -10.42 -9.27 29.77
N CYS A 275 -10.55 -10.60 29.73
CA CYS A 275 -9.58 -11.58 30.24
C CYS A 275 -8.28 -11.69 29.41
N GLY A 276 -8.26 -11.17 28.18
CA GLY A 276 -7.15 -11.31 27.24
C GLY A 276 -7.07 -12.70 26.58
N SER A 277 -6.03 -12.92 25.77
CA SER A 277 -5.77 -14.15 25.04
C SER A 277 -4.62 -14.97 25.65
N GLY A 278 -4.93 -16.20 26.03
CA GLY A 278 -4.00 -17.21 26.50
C GLY A 278 -3.47 -18.16 25.42
N ALA A 279 -2.43 -18.90 25.79
CA ALA A 279 -1.99 -20.09 25.06
C ALA A 279 -1.80 -21.24 26.06
N HIS A 280 -2.89 -21.65 26.73
CA HIS A 280 -2.83 -22.56 27.87
C HIS A 280 -2.10 -23.86 27.49
N MET A 281 -1.12 -24.24 28.29
CA MET A 281 -0.31 -25.42 28.04
C MET A 281 -0.73 -26.55 28.99
N HIS A 282 -1.21 -27.65 28.44
CA HIS A 282 -1.58 -28.85 29.18
C HIS A 282 -0.42 -29.84 29.14
N LEU A 283 0.01 -30.33 30.30
CA LEU A 283 1.13 -31.27 30.42
C LEU A 283 0.73 -32.48 31.28
N SER A 284 0.83 -33.67 30.71
CA SER A 284 0.65 -34.95 31.44
C SER A 284 1.96 -35.72 31.52
N MET A 285 2.12 -36.52 32.58
CA MET A 285 3.34 -37.27 32.87
C MET A 285 3.06 -38.76 32.91
N HIS A 286 3.88 -39.53 32.21
CA HIS A 286 3.69 -40.95 32.03
C HIS A 286 4.98 -41.68 32.43
N SER A 287 4.89 -42.50 33.48
CA SER A 287 6.02 -43.28 34.01
C SER A 287 5.83 -44.76 33.71
N ALA A 288 6.85 -45.41 33.15
CA ALA A 288 6.90 -46.88 33.04
C ALA A 288 7.40 -47.56 34.33
N MET A 289 7.94 -46.78 35.28
CA MET A 289 8.43 -47.28 36.57
C MET A 289 7.29 -47.43 37.58
N PRO A 290 7.30 -48.47 38.44
CA PRO A 290 6.26 -48.67 39.45
C PRO A 290 6.19 -47.46 40.40
N LYS A 291 4.96 -47.02 40.72
CA LYS A 291 4.71 -45.90 41.64
C LYS A 291 5.32 -46.22 43.01
N ALA A 292 6.42 -45.57 43.38
CA ALA A 292 6.95 -45.67 44.73
C ALA A 292 5.92 -45.09 45.72
N LEU A 293 5.61 -45.79 46.82
CA LEU A 293 4.72 -45.27 47.86
C LEU A 293 5.49 -44.29 48.74
N ARG A 294 5.20 -42.98 48.62
CA ARG A 294 5.64 -41.95 49.58
C ARG A 294 4.40 -41.28 50.18
N ALA A 295 4.25 -41.41 51.50
CA ALA A 295 3.03 -41.01 52.23
C ALA A 295 3.13 -39.63 52.91
N SER A 296 4.33 -39.07 53.10
CA SER A 296 4.56 -37.91 53.99
C SER A 296 3.93 -36.60 53.51
N ASP A 297 3.68 -36.44 52.21
CA ASP A 297 3.04 -35.26 51.60
C ASP A 297 1.75 -35.60 50.86
N ALA A 298 1.22 -36.83 51.02
CA ALA A 298 0.03 -37.27 50.30
C ALA A 298 -1.20 -36.43 50.63
N SER A 299 -1.32 -35.90 51.85
CA SER A 299 -2.42 -35.01 52.23
C SER A 299 -2.42 -33.66 51.50
N ARG A 300 -1.30 -33.26 50.88
CA ARG A 300 -1.19 -32.00 50.13
C ARG A 300 -1.74 -32.11 48.72
N GLY A 301 -1.71 -33.32 48.13
CA GLY A 301 -2.25 -33.63 46.82
C GLY A 301 -2.62 -35.12 46.76
N PRO A 302 -3.80 -35.50 47.28
CA PRO A 302 -4.16 -36.90 47.53
C PRO A 302 -4.28 -37.75 46.27
N THR A 303 -4.69 -37.13 45.17
CA THR A 303 -4.91 -37.79 43.87
C THR A 303 -3.66 -37.85 43.01
N LEU A 304 -2.62 -37.06 43.37
CA LEU A 304 -1.34 -37.04 42.68
C LEU A 304 -0.46 -38.22 43.11
N THR A 305 0.38 -38.69 42.19
CA THR A 305 1.48 -39.60 42.49
C THR A 305 2.64 -38.85 43.14
N PRO A 306 3.57 -39.55 43.81
CA PRO A 306 4.77 -38.90 44.36
C PRO A 306 5.62 -38.19 43.31
N THR A 307 5.69 -38.73 42.09
CA THR A 307 6.40 -38.10 40.98
C THR A 307 5.72 -36.80 40.56
N GLU A 308 4.38 -36.81 40.42
CA GLU A 308 3.61 -35.60 40.10
C GLU A 308 3.76 -34.53 41.18
N ARG A 309 3.67 -34.91 42.46
CA ARG A 309 3.90 -33.98 43.58
C ARG A 309 5.30 -33.36 43.58
N SER A 310 6.32 -34.18 43.30
CA SER A 310 7.70 -33.71 43.23
C SER A 310 7.90 -32.73 42.07
N PHE A 311 7.37 -33.05 40.89
CA PHE A 311 7.42 -32.19 39.71
C PHE A 311 6.72 -30.86 39.96
N LEU A 312 5.49 -30.92 40.49
CA LEU A 312 4.68 -29.76 40.79
C LEU A 312 5.36 -28.83 41.81
N GLN A 313 5.96 -29.39 42.87
CA GLN A 313 6.64 -28.59 43.89
C GLN A 313 7.73 -27.69 43.30
N THR A 314 8.63 -28.24 42.46
CA THR A 314 9.70 -27.42 41.90
C THR A 314 9.23 -26.58 40.73
N LEU A 315 8.20 -27.00 39.98
CA LEU A 315 7.54 -26.13 39.02
C LEU A 315 7.03 -24.85 39.68
N LEU A 316 6.31 -24.96 40.81
CA LEU A 316 5.81 -23.80 41.57
C LEU A 316 6.94 -22.92 42.12
N ALA A 317 8.04 -23.52 42.56
CA ALA A 317 9.20 -22.78 43.06
C ALA A 317 9.87 -21.93 41.96
N HIS A 318 9.89 -22.42 40.73
CA HIS A 318 10.52 -21.77 39.57
C HIS A 318 9.52 -20.98 38.70
N LEU A 319 8.22 -21.06 38.97
CA LEU A 319 7.17 -20.41 38.18
C LEU A 319 7.39 -18.90 37.99
N PRO A 320 7.81 -18.12 39.02
CA PRO A 320 8.11 -16.70 38.83
C PRO A 320 9.23 -16.45 37.81
N SER A 321 10.27 -17.29 37.77
CA SER A 321 11.37 -17.19 36.78
C SER A 321 10.90 -17.60 35.38
N LEU A 322 10.03 -18.60 35.29
CA LEU A 322 9.47 -19.09 34.02
C LEU A 322 8.59 -18.05 33.32
N CYS A 323 8.03 -17.07 34.03
CA CYS A 323 7.27 -15.98 33.42
C CYS A 323 8.05 -15.26 32.31
N ALA A 324 9.38 -15.15 32.39
CA ALA A 324 10.18 -14.54 31.31
C ALA A 324 10.06 -15.31 29.98
N LEU A 325 9.82 -16.62 30.02
CA LEU A 325 9.65 -17.48 28.84
C LEU A 325 8.18 -17.61 28.43
N MET A 326 7.26 -17.66 29.42
CA MET A 326 5.82 -17.86 29.22
C MET A 326 5.04 -16.58 28.89
N LEU A 327 5.59 -15.43 29.31
CA LEU A 327 5.02 -14.10 29.20
C LEU A 327 6.15 -13.16 28.72
N PRO A 328 6.65 -13.30 27.48
CA PRO A 328 7.89 -12.64 27.08
C PRO A 328 7.71 -11.18 26.66
N THR A 329 6.50 -10.61 26.61
CA THR A 329 6.33 -9.20 26.20
C THR A 329 5.89 -8.34 27.37
N ALA A 330 6.09 -7.01 27.29
CA ALA A 330 5.55 -6.11 28.31
C ALA A 330 4.01 -6.22 28.39
N ALA A 331 3.33 -6.39 27.25
CA ALA A 331 1.88 -6.57 27.16
C ALA A 331 1.39 -7.87 27.84
N SER A 332 2.22 -8.91 27.89
CA SER A 332 1.91 -10.18 28.57
C SER A 332 1.52 -9.98 30.04
N TYR A 333 2.16 -9.04 30.74
CA TYR A 333 1.95 -8.82 32.17
C TYR A 333 0.64 -8.12 32.50
N ALA A 334 -0.06 -7.57 31.50
CA ALA A 334 -1.44 -7.11 31.67
C ALA A 334 -2.41 -8.26 31.96
N ARG A 335 -2.03 -9.52 31.70
CA ARG A 335 -2.79 -10.71 32.10
C ARG A 335 -2.46 -11.19 33.51
N VAL A 336 -1.39 -10.73 34.16
CA VAL A 336 -1.01 -11.22 35.49
C VAL A 336 -1.82 -10.46 36.54
N GLU A 337 -3.12 -10.71 36.65
CA GLU A 337 -4.06 -10.06 37.57
C GLU A 337 -4.98 -11.08 38.24
N ASP A 338 -5.47 -10.75 39.44
CA ASP A 338 -6.41 -11.60 40.16
C ASP A 338 -7.85 -11.35 39.67
N GLY A 339 -8.64 -12.40 39.45
CA GLY A 339 -10.07 -12.30 39.17
C GLY A 339 -10.46 -12.07 37.70
N ILE A 340 -9.51 -12.21 36.76
CA ILE A 340 -9.76 -12.05 35.32
C ILE A 340 -9.61 -13.36 34.51
N TRP A 341 -9.58 -14.51 35.19
CA TRP A 341 -9.52 -15.87 34.62
C TRP A 341 -8.21 -16.21 33.88
N SER A 342 -7.13 -15.50 34.20
CA SER A 342 -5.79 -15.66 33.59
C SER A 342 -4.78 -16.43 34.45
N GLY A 343 -5.20 -16.95 35.61
CA GLY A 343 -4.35 -17.70 36.54
C GLY A 343 -3.79 -16.89 37.72
N GLY A 344 -4.23 -15.65 37.94
CA GLY A 344 -3.94 -14.91 39.18
C GLY A 344 -2.48 -14.44 39.34
N THR A 345 -2.16 -13.91 40.53
CA THR A 345 -0.84 -13.31 40.84
C THR A 345 0.07 -14.15 41.76
N TYR A 346 -0.40 -15.31 42.21
CA TYR A 346 0.28 -16.15 43.18
C TYR A 346 0.88 -17.37 42.53
N SER A 347 2.13 -17.73 42.85
CA SER A 347 2.66 -19.05 42.47
C SER A 347 2.01 -20.14 43.32
N CYS A 348 0.93 -20.71 42.80
CA CYS A 348 0.16 -21.76 43.45
C CYS A 348 -0.45 -22.73 42.43
N TRP A 349 -1.12 -23.76 42.94
CA TRP A 349 -1.89 -24.69 42.13
C TRP A 349 -3.24 -24.97 42.79
N GLY A 350 -4.21 -25.43 41.99
CA GLY A 350 -5.50 -25.86 42.52
C GLY A 350 -6.22 -26.83 41.60
N THR A 351 -6.97 -27.75 42.18
CA THR A 351 -7.84 -28.68 41.44
C THR A 351 -9.04 -27.93 40.89
N ASP A 352 -9.22 -27.98 39.57
CA ASP A 352 -10.27 -27.27 38.83
C ASP A 352 -10.33 -25.74 39.03
N ASN A 353 -9.32 -25.16 39.67
CA ASN A 353 -9.26 -23.73 39.96
C ASN A 353 -8.69 -22.94 38.77
N LYS A 354 -9.57 -22.29 37.99
CA LYS A 354 -9.20 -21.44 36.84
C LYS A 354 -8.45 -20.14 37.21
N GLU A 355 -8.38 -19.79 38.50
CA GLU A 355 -7.63 -18.64 39.03
C GLU A 355 -6.26 -19.03 39.61
N ALA A 356 -5.88 -20.31 39.52
CA ALA A 356 -4.51 -20.74 39.80
C ALA A 356 -3.69 -20.75 38.50
N PRO A 357 -2.40 -20.36 38.53
CA PRO A 357 -1.59 -20.35 37.31
C PRO A 357 -1.22 -21.77 36.86
N VAL A 358 -1.28 -22.75 37.77
CA VAL A 358 -1.18 -24.18 37.49
C VAL A 358 -2.47 -24.86 37.96
N ARG A 359 -3.36 -25.17 37.03
CA ARG A 359 -4.62 -25.85 37.31
C ARG A 359 -4.44 -27.36 37.13
N LEU A 360 -4.87 -28.15 38.11
CA LEU A 360 -4.91 -29.60 37.99
C LEU A 360 -6.23 -30.02 37.36
N CYS A 361 -6.15 -30.72 36.24
CA CYS A 361 -7.29 -31.14 35.43
C CYS A 361 -7.37 -32.68 35.33
N GLY A 362 -8.55 -33.19 35.01
CA GLY A 362 -8.82 -34.61 34.79
C GLY A 362 -9.01 -35.42 36.08
N PRO A 363 -9.62 -36.61 35.98
CA PRO A 363 -9.90 -37.46 37.13
C PRO A 363 -8.63 -38.10 37.70
N GLY A 364 -8.72 -38.59 38.94
CA GLY A 364 -7.63 -39.29 39.63
C GLY A 364 -7.03 -40.42 38.80
N GLY A 365 -5.74 -40.32 38.49
CA GLY A 365 -5.00 -41.29 37.67
C GLY A 365 -4.87 -40.93 36.19
N GLU A 366 -5.58 -39.90 35.71
CA GLU A 366 -5.51 -39.34 34.35
C GLU A 366 -5.28 -37.82 34.39
N HIS A 367 -4.49 -37.39 35.36
CA HIS A 367 -4.23 -35.97 35.62
C HIS A 367 -3.35 -35.33 34.55
N HIS A 368 -3.60 -34.05 34.32
CA HIS A 368 -2.69 -33.17 33.62
C HIS A 368 -2.68 -31.78 34.25
N LEU A 369 -1.55 -31.09 34.12
CA LEU A 369 -1.35 -29.73 34.59
C LEU A 369 -1.65 -28.75 33.45
N GLU A 370 -2.59 -27.84 33.65
CA GLU A 370 -2.86 -26.71 32.77
C GLU A 370 -2.10 -25.47 33.29
N LEU A 371 -1.10 -25.01 32.55
CA LEU A 371 -0.41 -23.74 32.83
C LEU A 371 -1.15 -22.59 32.14
N LYS A 372 -1.98 -21.86 32.91
CA LYS A 372 -2.88 -20.82 32.40
C LYS A 372 -2.20 -19.52 32.02
N CYS A 373 -1.07 -19.25 32.66
CA CYS A 373 -0.35 -17.99 32.46
C CYS A 373 0.38 -17.90 31.12
N VAL A 374 0.54 -18.97 30.36
CA VAL A 374 1.20 -18.90 29.04
C VAL A 374 0.34 -18.07 28.07
N ASP A 375 0.98 -17.23 27.25
CA ASP A 375 0.30 -16.46 26.21
C ASP A 375 0.84 -16.74 24.79
N GLY A 376 0.11 -16.25 23.78
CA GLY A 376 0.40 -16.49 22.38
C GLY A 376 1.69 -15.87 21.84
N THR A 377 2.31 -14.95 22.59
CA THR A 377 3.60 -14.33 22.24
C THR A 377 4.79 -15.20 22.62
N ALA A 378 4.59 -16.19 23.48
CA ALA A 378 5.63 -17.12 23.93
C ALA A 378 6.08 -18.11 22.86
N ASN A 379 7.39 -18.33 22.80
CA ASN A 379 7.99 -19.38 21.98
C ASN A 379 7.68 -20.75 22.62
N PRO A 380 6.91 -21.63 21.96
CA PRO A 380 6.42 -22.86 22.57
C PRO A 380 7.55 -23.84 22.94
N TYR A 381 8.66 -23.84 22.19
CA TYR A 381 9.83 -24.68 22.52
C TYR A 381 10.47 -24.24 23.84
N LEU A 382 10.60 -22.94 24.05
CA LEU A 382 11.23 -22.38 25.26
C LEU A 382 10.33 -22.55 26.49
N VAL A 383 9.00 -22.40 26.31
CA VAL A 383 8.02 -22.67 27.38
C VAL A 383 8.14 -24.11 27.86
N LEU A 384 8.02 -25.08 26.95
CA LEU A 384 8.13 -26.50 27.30
C LEU A 384 9.49 -26.85 27.88
N ALA A 385 10.58 -26.31 27.31
CA ALA A 385 11.93 -26.53 27.81
C ALA A 385 12.08 -26.03 29.26
N GLY A 386 11.61 -24.82 29.56
CA GLY A 386 11.65 -24.24 30.89
C GLY A 386 10.81 -25.01 31.90
N VAL A 387 9.56 -25.34 31.57
CA VAL A 387 8.64 -26.05 32.46
C VAL A 387 9.16 -27.45 32.79
N LEU A 388 9.62 -28.20 31.79
CA LEU A 388 10.22 -29.51 32.00
C LEU A 388 11.53 -29.41 32.80
N ALA A 389 12.39 -28.42 32.52
CA ALA A 389 13.62 -28.21 33.28
C ALA A 389 13.33 -27.92 34.77
N ALA A 390 12.33 -27.08 35.07
CA ALA A 390 11.92 -26.76 36.43
C ALA A 390 11.35 -27.97 37.16
N GLY A 391 10.39 -28.68 36.56
CA GLY A 391 9.70 -29.79 37.23
C GLY A 391 10.60 -31.03 37.39
N MET A 392 11.48 -31.31 36.43
CA MET A 392 12.38 -32.46 36.52
C MET A 392 13.39 -32.37 37.67
N ARG A 393 13.67 -31.16 38.17
CA ARG A 393 14.47 -30.97 39.38
C ARG A 393 13.87 -31.69 40.58
N GLY A 394 12.57 -31.47 40.82
CA GLY A 394 11.87 -32.05 41.95
C GLY A 394 11.81 -33.55 41.85
N VAL A 395 11.60 -34.09 40.64
CA VAL A 395 11.65 -35.54 40.40
C VAL A 395 13.04 -36.11 40.74
N ALA A 396 14.11 -35.44 40.32
CA ALA A 396 15.48 -35.90 40.57
C ALA A 396 15.86 -35.83 42.05
N GLU A 397 15.45 -34.79 42.76
CA GLU A 397 15.74 -34.57 44.18
C GLU A 397 14.75 -35.30 45.12
N GLY A 398 13.60 -35.73 44.58
CA GLY A 398 12.50 -36.29 45.36
C GLY A 398 11.82 -35.26 46.28
N ALA A 399 11.64 -34.03 45.78
CA ALA A 399 11.10 -32.90 46.54
C ALA A 399 9.69 -33.18 47.08
N LEU A 400 9.42 -32.77 48.32
CA LEU A 400 8.11 -32.92 48.95
C LEU A 400 7.21 -31.73 48.62
N LEU A 401 5.95 -31.99 48.28
CA LEU A 401 4.97 -30.93 48.03
C LEU A 401 4.61 -30.22 49.34
N THR A 402 4.92 -28.94 49.41
CA THR A 402 4.69 -28.06 50.56
C THR A 402 3.43 -27.21 50.38
N VAL A 403 3.12 -26.85 49.13
CA VAL A 403 1.92 -26.10 48.75
C VAL A 403 0.74 -27.07 48.60
N GLY A 404 -0.30 -26.88 49.42
CA GLY A 404 -1.54 -27.64 49.34
C GLY A 404 -2.45 -27.16 48.20
N ASP A 405 -3.45 -27.98 47.90
CA ASP A 405 -4.49 -27.66 46.91
C ASP A 405 -5.24 -26.36 47.28
N CYS A 406 -5.22 -25.38 46.38
CA CYS A 406 -5.95 -24.13 46.54
C CYS A 406 -7.32 -24.24 45.85
N GLU A 407 -8.34 -24.65 46.61
CA GLU A 407 -9.72 -24.83 46.11
C GLU A 407 -10.43 -23.52 45.75
N VAL A 408 -9.97 -22.39 46.30
CA VAL A 408 -10.48 -21.04 46.01
C VAL A 408 -9.36 -20.14 45.49
N PRO A 409 -9.66 -19.05 44.77
CA PRO A 409 -8.65 -18.08 44.36
C PRO A 409 -7.86 -17.55 45.56
N VAL A 410 -6.52 -17.63 45.52
CA VAL A 410 -5.64 -17.26 46.65
C VAL A 410 -5.79 -15.79 47.06
N ALA A 411 -6.15 -14.92 46.12
CA ALA A 411 -6.47 -13.52 46.39
C ALA A 411 -7.64 -13.34 47.39
N LEU A 412 -8.58 -14.29 47.44
CA LEU A 412 -9.73 -14.26 48.34
C LEU A 412 -9.45 -14.91 49.70
N MET A 413 -8.36 -15.66 49.83
CA MET A 413 -7.97 -16.29 51.09
C MET A 413 -7.46 -15.26 52.10
N ASN A 414 -7.81 -15.43 53.36
CA ASN A 414 -7.17 -14.73 54.48
C ASN A 414 -5.79 -15.33 54.81
N ASP A 415 -5.05 -14.71 55.72
CA ASP A 415 -3.68 -15.14 56.05
C ASP A 415 -3.61 -16.53 56.73
N GLU A 416 -4.62 -16.92 57.50
CA GLU A 416 -4.69 -18.25 58.11
C GLU A 416 -4.95 -19.34 57.07
N GLU A 417 -5.84 -19.06 56.10
CA GLU A 417 -6.15 -19.96 54.98
C GLU A 417 -4.92 -20.15 54.08
N ARG A 418 -4.23 -19.06 53.72
CA ARG A 418 -2.95 -19.13 52.99
C ARG A 418 -1.90 -19.93 53.74
N LYS A 419 -1.80 -19.71 55.05
CA LYS A 419 -0.91 -20.48 55.94
C LYS A 419 -1.24 -21.97 55.94
N ALA A 420 -2.52 -22.33 55.96
CA ALA A 420 -2.97 -23.72 55.96
C ALA A 420 -2.54 -24.47 54.69
N VAL A 421 -2.61 -23.83 53.52
CA VAL A 421 -2.14 -24.40 52.24
C VAL A 421 -0.63 -24.23 52.01
N GLY A 422 0.14 -23.79 53.01
CA GLY A 422 1.60 -23.68 52.90
C GLY A 422 2.08 -22.42 52.15
N LEU A 423 1.20 -21.47 51.88
CA LEU A 423 1.50 -20.18 51.26
C LEU A 423 1.78 -19.11 52.34
N GLN A 424 2.64 -19.41 53.32
CA GLN A 424 3.05 -18.44 54.35
C GLN A 424 3.87 -17.27 53.79
N ASN A 425 4.41 -17.44 52.58
CA ASN A 425 5.15 -16.41 51.84
C ASN A 425 5.18 -16.80 50.34
N PRO A 426 4.10 -16.56 49.57
CA PRO A 426 4.12 -16.94 48.16
C PRO A 426 5.09 -16.05 47.40
N GLY A 427 5.98 -16.68 46.62
CA GLY A 427 6.60 -16.00 45.49
C GLY A 427 5.46 -15.56 44.57
N ARG A 428 5.19 -14.25 44.55
CA ARG A 428 4.25 -13.68 43.57
C ARG A 428 4.85 -13.85 42.17
N LEU A 429 3.97 -13.99 41.19
CA LEU A 429 4.42 -13.87 39.81
C LEU A 429 4.93 -12.43 39.58
N PRO A 430 6.00 -12.25 38.79
CA PRO A 430 6.47 -10.92 38.44
C PRO A 430 5.36 -10.13 37.73
N ARG A 431 5.28 -8.84 38.02
CA ARG A 431 4.28 -7.93 37.44
C ARG A 431 4.78 -7.18 36.21
N THR A 432 6.05 -7.34 35.87
CA THR A 432 6.68 -6.73 34.69
C THR A 432 7.65 -7.71 34.04
N ILE A 433 7.86 -7.56 32.72
CA ILE A 433 8.87 -8.35 32.00
C ILE A 433 10.28 -8.12 32.55
N LYS A 434 10.57 -6.90 33.00
CA LYS A 434 11.85 -6.57 33.64
C LYS A 434 12.12 -7.42 34.87
N ASP A 435 11.15 -7.55 35.77
CA ASP A 435 11.29 -8.36 36.98
C ASP A 435 11.43 -9.85 36.64
N ALA A 436 10.67 -10.33 35.66
CA ALA A 436 10.74 -11.72 35.22
C ALA A 436 12.12 -12.07 34.62
N ARG A 437 12.68 -11.19 33.78
CA ARG A 437 14.05 -11.35 33.25
C ARG A 437 15.08 -11.43 34.37
N GLU A 438 14.94 -10.60 35.40
CA GLU A 438 15.85 -10.59 36.53
C GLU A 438 15.76 -11.85 37.38
N LEU A 439 14.54 -12.36 37.60
CA LEU A 439 14.31 -13.65 38.26
C LEU A 439 14.95 -14.79 37.45
N LEU A 440 14.75 -14.83 36.14
CA LEU A 440 15.38 -15.82 35.26
C LEU A 440 16.92 -15.76 35.31
N ARG A 441 17.52 -14.57 35.37
CA ARG A 441 18.98 -14.40 35.49
C ARG A 441 19.53 -14.94 36.81
N LYS A 442 18.77 -14.81 37.90
CA LYS A 442 19.14 -15.26 39.25
C LYS A 442 18.79 -16.72 39.53
N ASP A 443 18.01 -17.36 38.67
CA ASP A 443 17.62 -18.75 38.83
C ASP A 443 18.75 -19.70 38.41
N ASP A 444 19.61 -20.08 39.36
CA ASP A 444 20.79 -20.91 39.08
C ASP A 444 20.44 -22.27 38.47
N HIS A 445 19.27 -22.83 38.78
CA HIS A 445 18.85 -24.12 38.20
C HIS A 445 18.43 -23.96 36.75
N LEU A 446 17.53 -23.03 36.44
CA LEU A 446 17.12 -22.78 35.06
C LEU A 446 18.30 -22.31 34.21
N ARG A 447 19.17 -21.45 34.74
CA ARG A 447 20.38 -20.99 34.06
C ARG A 447 21.34 -22.16 33.78
N GLY A 448 21.48 -23.09 34.72
CA GLY A 448 22.28 -24.30 34.56
C GLY A 448 21.71 -25.28 33.52
N VAL A 449 20.39 -25.49 33.49
CA VAL A 449 19.76 -26.44 32.57
C VAL A 449 19.57 -25.85 31.17
N LEU A 450 19.08 -24.62 31.04
CA LEU A 450 18.85 -23.95 29.75
C LEU A 450 20.16 -23.44 29.12
N GLY A 451 21.16 -23.12 29.94
CA GLY A 451 22.48 -22.65 29.53
C GLY A 451 22.66 -21.15 29.77
N GLU A 452 23.81 -20.77 30.34
CA GLU A 452 24.08 -19.37 30.69
C GLU A 452 24.10 -18.44 29.48
N ASN A 453 24.70 -18.90 28.37
CA ASN A 453 24.74 -18.16 27.11
C ASN A 453 23.34 -17.93 26.56
N PHE A 454 22.47 -18.95 26.59
CA PHE A 454 21.07 -18.79 26.18
C PHE A 454 20.34 -17.76 27.03
N VAL A 455 20.39 -17.84 28.36
CA VAL A 455 19.69 -16.89 29.24
C VAL A 455 20.17 -15.46 29.00
N ALA A 456 21.47 -15.26 28.84
CA ALA A 456 22.03 -13.94 28.52
C ALA A 456 21.53 -13.41 27.17
N LYS A 457 21.56 -14.22 26.11
CA LYS A 457 21.11 -13.81 24.77
C LYS A 457 19.60 -13.59 24.70
N PHE A 458 18.82 -14.51 25.25
CA PHE A 458 17.36 -14.41 25.28
C PHE A 458 16.91 -13.12 25.97
N THR A 459 17.45 -12.84 27.17
CA THR A 459 17.07 -11.61 27.89
C THR A 459 17.50 -10.34 27.14
N ALA A 460 18.63 -10.34 26.44
CA ALA A 460 19.07 -9.21 25.61
C ALA A 460 18.15 -8.97 24.40
N VAL A 461 17.77 -10.02 23.66
CA VAL A 461 16.83 -9.90 22.52
C VAL A 461 15.47 -9.41 23.02
N ASN A 462 15.05 -9.90 24.18
CA ASN A 462 13.80 -9.52 24.81
C ASN A 462 13.77 -8.03 25.23
N GLU A 463 14.89 -7.49 25.72
CA GLU A 463 15.04 -6.05 26.01
C GLU A 463 14.93 -5.19 24.74
N VAL A 464 15.54 -5.63 23.65
CA VAL A 464 15.43 -4.93 22.35
C VAL A 464 14.01 -5.01 21.81
N LEU A 465 13.33 -6.15 21.96
CA LEU A 465 11.92 -6.30 21.58
C LEU A 465 11.00 -5.37 22.37
N GLU A 466 11.19 -5.28 23.69
CA GLU A 466 10.43 -4.36 24.54
C GLU A 466 10.57 -2.90 24.06
N ALA A 467 11.80 -2.46 23.78
CA ALA A 467 12.05 -1.12 23.25
C ALA A 467 11.45 -0.91 21.86
N HIS A 468 11.48 -1.93 21.00
CA HIS A 468 10.93 -1.88 19.64
C HIS A 468 9.39 -1.75 19.64
N LEU A 469 8.71 -2.42 20.58
CA LEU A 469 7.25 -2.42 20.67
C LEU A 469 6.67 -1.17 21.35
N GLN A 470 7.46 -0.47 22.17
CA GLN A 470 7.01 0.76 22.84
C GLN A 470 6.75 1.90 21.85
N ALA A 471 5.60 2.57 21.98
CA ALA A 471 5.25 3.78 21.26
C ALA A 471 4.85 4.91 22.23
N GLU A 472 4.59 6.11 21.70
CA GLU A 472 4.28 7.30 22.49
C GLU A 472 2.94 7.21 23.26
N SER A 473 2.01 6.35 22.81
CA SER A 473 0.73 6.08 23.47
C SER A 473 0.46 4.59 23.64
N ALA A 474 -0.49 4.24 24.52
CA ALA A 474 -0.93 2.87 24.73
C ALA A 474 -1.59 2.29 23.47
N GLU A 475 -2.37 3.10 22.76
CA GLU A 475 -3.04 2.74 21.50
C GLU A 475 -2.03 2.47 20.39
N ALA A 476 -1.00 3.31 20.25
CA ALA A 476 0.06 3.11 19.25
C ALA A 476 0.93 1.89 19.59
N THR A 477 1.14 1.60 20.88
CA THR A 477 1.84 0.40 21.34
C THR A 477 1.03 -0.85 20.98
N VAL A 478 -0.30 -0.80 21.14
CA VAL A 478 -1.21 -1.87 20.70
C VAL A 478 -1.17 -2.03 19.17
N ALA A 479 -1.20 -0.95 18.39
CA ALA A 479 -1.08 -0.99 16.93
C ALA A 479 0.25 -1.63 16.46
N ARG A 480 1.39 -1.29 17.10
CA ARG A 480 2.69 -1.92 16.83
C ARG A 480 2.72 -3.40 17.21
N LEU A 481 2.02 -3.79 18.28
CA LEU A 481 1.91 -5.18 18.71
C LEU A 481 1.10 -6.05 17.74
N VAL A 482 0.10 -5.48 17.06
CA VAL A 482 -0.69 -6.19 16.04
C VAL A 482 -0.08 -6.09 14.63
N GLY A 483 0.87 -5.16 14.40
CA GLY A 483 1.52 -4.93 13.11
C GLY A 483 0.64 -4.09 12.18
N PRO A 484 1.19 -3.09 11.47
CA PRO A 484 0.38 -2.22 10.64
C PRO A 484 -0.14 -2.99 9.42
N THR A 485 -1.46 -2.99 9.22
CA THR A 485 -2.03 -3.32 7.92
C THR A 485 -2.01 -2.08 7.04
N ASN A 486 -1.51 -2.21 5.82
CA ASN A 486 -1.69 -1.20 4.77
C ASN A 486 -3.14 -0.74 4.70
N HIS A 487 -3.34 0.53 4.33
CA HIS A 487 -4.68 1.07 4.18
C HIS A 487 -5.58 0.13 3.34
N ASN A 488 -6.74 -0.22 3.90
CA ASN A 488 -7.77 -1.01 3.25
C ASN A 488 -8.98 -0.11 2.90
N HIS A 489 -9.29 -0.01 1.62
CA HIS A 489 -10.42 0.77 1.13
C HIS A 489 -11.77 0.17 1.55
N ASP A 490 -11.83 -1.15 1.79
CA ASP A 490 -13.04 -1.85 2.25
C ASP A 490 -13.51 -1.37 3.64
N THR A 491 -12.61 -0.79 4.42
CA THR A 491 -12.89 -0.39 5.79
C THR A 491 -13.03 1.12 5.96
N PHE A 492 -13.00 1.87 4.85
CA PHE A 492 -13.16 3.32 4.84
C PHE A 492 -14.62 3.77 5.12
N PRO A 493 -14.87 4.80 5.95
CA PRO A 493 -13.91 5.58 6.75
C PRO A 493 -13.50 4.84 8.04
N ALA A 494 -12.28 4.33 8.04
CA ALA A 494 -11.58 3.81 9.20
C ALA A 494 -11.03 4.98 10.04
N ASN A 495 -10.31 4.69 11.11
CA ASN A 495 -9.57 5.75 11.80
C ASN A 495 -8.38 6.17 10.92
N HIS A 496 -8.29 7.45 10.55
CA HIS A 496 -7.27 7.93 9.61
C HIS A 496 -5.89 8.10 10.26
N ALA A 497 -5.82 8.16 11.59
CA ALA A 497 -4.62 8.59 12.30
C ALA A 497 -3.48 7.56 12.33
N ALA A 498 -3.67 6.34 11.84
CA ALA A 498 -2.55 5.41 11.64
C ALA A 498 -2.79 4.44 10.49
N VAL A 499 -3.37 4.94 9.41
CA VAL A 499 -3.18 4.27 8.12
C VAL A 499 -1.68 4.22 7.80
N THR A 500 -1.20 3.18 7.14
CA THR A 500 0.16 3.18 6.56
C THR A 500 0.09 3.06 5.04
N PHE A 501 1.06 3.67 4.39
CA PHE A 501 1.25 3.66 2.95
C PHE A 501 2.57 2.99 2.53
N VAL A 502 3.31 2.40 3.48
CA VAL A 502 4.54 1.65 3.21
C VAL A 502 4.24 0.49 2.24
N GLY A 503 5.09 0.32 1.22
CA GLY A 503 4.89 -0.69 0.18
C GLY A 503 3.84 -0.32 -0.88
N ARG A 504 3.38 0.93 -0.94
CA ARG A 504 2.61 1.48 -2.08
C ARG A 504 3.51 2.35 -2.96
N PRO A 505 3.44 2.28 -4.29
CA PRO A 505 2.43 1.57 -5.08
C PRO A 505 2.68 0.06 -5.21
N PHE A 506 3.84 -0.46 -4.82
CA PHE A 506 4.14 -1.90 -4.72
C PHE A 506 5.32 -2.15 -3.77
N PRO A 507 5.51 -3.38 -3.25
CA PRO A 507 6.70 -3.73 -2.46
C PRO A 507 8.01 -3.56 -3.25
N LEU A 508 9.11 -3.24 -2.57
CA LEU A 508 10.41 -2.97 -3.20
C LEU A 508 10.92 -4.13 -4.06
N GLU A 509 10.61 -5.37 -3.68
CA GLU A 509 10.95 -6.57 -4.45
C GLU A 509 10.28 -6.65 -5.82
N GLU A 510 9.17 -5.93 -6.03
CA GLU A 510 8.44 -5.87 -7.31
C GLU A 510 8.98 -4.75 -8.23
N ALA A 511 9.80 -3.83 -7.70
CA ALA A 511 10.34 -2.70 -8.46
C ALA A 511 11.05 -3.11 -9.78
N PRO A 512 11.88 -4.18 -9.83
CA PRO A 512 12.50 -4.62 -11.07
C PRO A 512 11.50 -4.99 -12.18
N GLU A 513 10.36 -5.56 -11.82
CA GLU A 513 9.30 -5.88 -12.78
C GLU A 513 8.73 -4.61 -13.40
N HIS A 514 8.28 -3.68 -12.55
CA HIS A 514 7.58 -2.47 -12.99
C HIS A 514 8.50 -1.52 -13.76
N PHE A 515 9.73 -1.30 -13.29
CA PHE A 515 10.67 -0.40 -13.96
C PHE A 515 11.21 -0.99 -15.27
N SER A 516 11.45 -2.31 -15.34
CA SER A 516 11.83 -2.94 -16.61
C SER A 516 10.73 -2.82 -17.67
N ARG A 517 9.48 -2.90 -17.25
CA ARG A 517 8.29 -2.76 -18.10
C ARG A 517 8.11 -1.32 -18.60
N LEU A 518 8.16 -0.33 -17.72
CA LEU A 518 8.11 1.09 -18.10
C LEU A 518 9.23 1.44 -19.08
N ARG A 519 10.45 1.00 -18.80
CA ARG A 519 11.59 1.18 -19.71
C ARG A 519 11.36 0.52 -21.06
N ARG A 520 10.79 -0.69 -21.08
CA ARG A 520 10.50 -1.40 -22.33
C ARG A 520 9.52 -0.63 -23.20
N TRP A 521 8.53 0.01 -22.59
CA TRP A 521 7.51 0.80 -23.27
C TRP A 521 7.95 2.21 -23.64
N GLY A 522 9.20 2.59 -23.31
CA GLY A 522 9.76 3.90 -23.62
C GLY A 522 9.36 5.00 -22.64
N LEU A 523 8.76 4.66 -21.50
CA LEU A 523 8.34 5.60 -20.47
C LEU A 523 9.50 5.83 -19.50
N THR A 524 10.35 6.78 -19.84
CA THR A 524 11.64 7.03 -19.16
C THR A 524 11.65 8.31 -18.32
N PHE A 525 10.58 9.08 -18.39
CA PHE A 525 10.33 10.23 -17.52
C PHE A 525 8.96 10.06 -16.87
N ILE A 526 8.94 9.97 -15.54
CA ILE A 526 7.72 9.64 -14.78
C ILE A 526 7.33 10.78 -13.83
N ARG A 527 6.04 10.97 -13.66
CA ARG A 527 5.46 11.81 -12.60
C ARG A 527 5.14 10.89 -11.43
N PHE A 528 5.92 10.97 -10.35
CA PHE A 528 5.76 10.09 -9.19
C PHE A 528 4.86 10.75 -8.14
N LEU A 529 3.73 10.10 -7.83
CA LEU A 529 2.69 10.64 -6.96
C LEU A 529 2.98 10.33 -5.49
N LEU A 530 2.98 11.35 -4.64
CA LEU A 530 2.92 11.26 -3.17
C LEU A 530 1.68 12.01 -2.68
N THR A 531 1.00 11.55 -1.64
CA THR A 531 -0.07 12.34 -1.00
C THR A 531 0.42 12.94 0.31
N TRP A 532 -0.11 14.10 0.66
CA TRP A 532 0.23 14.75 1.93
C TRP A 532 -0.20 13.86 3.11
N GLU A 533 -1.34 13.18 2.97
CA GLU A 533 -1.79 12.16 3.90
C GLU A 533 -0.77 11.04 4.10
N ALA A 534 -0.12 10.54 3.04
CA ALA A 534 0.85 9.46 3.20
C ALA A 534 2.05 9.88 4.07
N VAL A 535 2.40 11.16 4.06
CA VAL A 535 3.51 11.70 4.85
C VAL A 535 3.09 12.14 6.25
N GLU A 536 1.85 12.63 6.45
CA GLU A 536 1.44 13.32 7.68
C GLU A 536 0.01 12.93 8.14
N HIS A 537 -0.40 11.66 7.99
CA HIS A 537 -1.76 11.21 8.35
C HIS A 537 -2.07 11.29 9.85
N ALA A 538 -1.07 11.06 10.71
CA ALA A 538 -1.24 10.92 12.17
C ALA A 538 -1.57 12.24 12.87
N GLY A 539 -1.17 13.36 12.29
CA GLY A 539 -1.41 14.69 12.82
C GLY A 539 -0.36 15.69 12.36
N PRO A 540 -0.61 17.00 12.54
CA PRO A 540 0.32 18.05 12.14
C PRO A 540 1.65 17.93 12.90
N GLY A 541 2.76 17.93 12.16
CA GLY A 541 4.12 17.76 12.63
C GLY A 541 4.55 16.31 12.87
N ILE A 542 3.69 15.32 12.61
CA ILE A 542 3.98 13.90 12.84
C ILE A 542 4.16 13.21 11.48
N TYR A 543 5.42 13.05 11.09
CA TYR A 543 5.80 12.53 9.77
C TYR A 543 6.01 11.02 9.77
N ASP A 544 5.46 10.32 8.78
CA ASP A 544 5.73 8.91 8.52
C ASP A 544 7.07 8.76 7.79
N MET A 545 8.15 8.70 8.59
CA MET A 545 9.50 8.51 8.06
C MET A 545 9.72 7.11 7.47
N GLU A 546 8.97 6.10 7.93
CA GLU A 546 9.07 4.74 7.38
C GLU A 546 8.58 4.72 5.93
N TYR A 547 7.47 5.40 5.65
CA TYR A 547 6.98 5.59 4.28
C TYR A 547 7.99 6.36 3.42
N LEU A 548 8.56 7.46 3.92
CA LEU A 548 9.52 8.26 3.15
C LEU A 548 10.84 7.51 2.88
N ASP A 549 11.34 6.73 3.84
CA ASP A 549 12.52 5.89 3.66
C ASP A 549 12.26 4.83 2.58
N TYR A 550 11.09 4.19 2.60
CA TYR A 550 10.67 3.26 1.56
C TYR A 550 10.58 3.95 0.16
N VAL A 551 10.01 5.15 0.06
CA VAL A 551 9.95 5.90 -1.21
C VAL A 551 11.35 6.26 -1.69
N ARG A 552 12.25 6.66 -0.79
CA ARG A 552 13.65 6.95 -1.11
C ARG A 552 14.33 5.72 -1.72
N GLU A 553 14.17 4.55 -1.10
CA GLU A 553 14.72 3.29 -1.63
C GLU A 553 14.16 2.97 -3.02
N LEU A 554 12.85 3.12 -3.21
CA LEU A 554 12.19 2.90 -4.50
C LEU A 554 12.70 3.84 -5.61
N LEU A 555 12.84 5.13 -5.32
CA LEU A 555 13.29 6.12 -6.30
C LEU A 555 14.80 6.05 -6.57
N SER A 556 15.59 5.56 -5.61
CA SER A 556 17.05 5.42 -5.75
C SER A 556 17.49 4.48 -6.88
N VAL A 557 16.63 3.52 -7.26
CA VAL A 557 16.95 2.54 -8.31
C VAL A 557 16.53 2.97 -9.71
N LEU A 558 15.76 4.06 -9.88
CA LEU A 558 15.31 4.55 -11.19
C LEU A 558 16.45 4.72 -12.21
N PRO A 559 17.63 5.29 -11.86
CA PRO A 559 18.73 5.46 -12.82
C PRO A 559 19.24 4.14 -13.40
N GLN A 560 19.14 3.03 -12.67
CA GLN A 560 19.56 1.70 -13.14
C GLN A 560 18.74 1.23 -14.34
N TYR A 561 17.51 1.74 -14.48
CA TYR A 561 16.61 1.47 -15.59
C TYR A 561 16.61 2.59 -16.65
N GLY A 562 17.43 3.63 -16.47
CA GLY A 562 17.42 4.82 -17.32
C GLY A 562 16.08 5.55 -17.25
N ILE A 563 15.51 5.63 -16.04
CA ILE A 563 14.28 6.35 -15.73
C ILE A 563 14.63 7.53 -14.82
N THR A 564 13.93 8.64 -15.01
CA THR A 564 13.98 9.81 -14.14
C THR A 564 12.56 10.21 -13.77
N ALA A 565 12.40 10.93 -12.67
CA ALA A 565 11.12 11.33 -12.13
C ALA A 565 11.11 12.80 -11.70
N PHE A 566 9.94 13.39 -11.70
CA PHE A 566 9.64 14.49 -10.79
C PHE A 566 8.57 14.04 -9.80
N VAL A 567 8.68 14.51 -8.56
CA VAL A 567 7.78 14.10 -7.48
C VAL A 567 6.71 15.17 -7.30
N VAL A 568 5.45 14.75 -7.31
CA VAL A 568 4.29 15.64 -7.12
C VAL A 568 3.56 15.31 -5.83
N MET A 569 3.09 16.35 -5.14
CA MET A 569 2.06 16.17 -4.13
C MET A 569 0.71 15.98 -4.82
N HIS A 570 0.33 14.73 -5.05
CA HIS A 570 -0.95 14.37 -5.62
C HIS A 570 -2.09 14.79 -4.69
N GLN A 571 -3.11 15.35 -5.31
CA GLN A 571 -4.21 16.05 -4.70
C GLN A 571 -5.36 16.06 -5.71
N ASP A 572 -6.46 15.40 -5.36
CA ASP A 572 -7.72 15.48 -6.10
C ASP A 572 -8.80 15.95 -5.13
N VAL A 573 -9.54 16.98 -5.49
CA VAL A 573 -10.58 17.58 -4.64
C VAL A 573 -9.99 18.20 -3.35
N TRP A 574 -9.77 17.42 -2.30
CA TRP A 574 -9.05 17.85 -1.07
C TRP A 574 -8.48 16.66 -0.29
N SER A 575 -9.33 15.69 0.06
CA SER A 575 -8.98 14.56 0.91
C SER A 575 -9.83 13.35 0.53
N ARG A 576 -9.42 12.18 0.99
CA ARG A 576 -10.25 10.97 0.96
C ARG A 576 -11.61 11.17 1.63
N TYR A 577 -11.66 11.99 2.68
CA TYR A 577 -12.89 12.36 3.37
C TYR A 577 -13.72 13.44 2.66
N SER A 578 -13.24 14.00 1.55
CA SER A 578 -14.01 14.88 0.68
C SER A 578 -14.41 14.23 -0.65
N GLY A 579 -14.15 12.94 -0.83
CA GLY A 579 -14.44 12.20 -2.07
C GLY A 579 -13.35 12.28 -3.14
N GLY A 580 -12.12 12.67 -2.76
CA GLY A 580 -10.94 12.69 -3.64
C GLY A 580 -9.72 12.09 -2.93
N SER A 581 -8.54 12.68 -3.06
CA SER A 581 -7.27 12.19 -2.47
C SER A 581 -6.39 13.39 -2.07
N GLY A 582 -5.28 13.15 -1.37
CA GLY A 582 -4.26 14.18 -1.15
C GLY A 582 -4.04 14.58 0.30
N SER A 583 -4.90 15.44 0.85
CA SER A 583 -4.69 16.03 2.19
C SER A 583 -5.12 15.10 3.34
N PRO A 584 -4.39 15.10 4.47
CA PRO A 584 -4.76 14.35 5.68
C PRO A 584 -6.15 14.74 6.21
N ALA A 585 -6.87 13.79 6.81
CA ALA A 585 -8.21 14.05 7.35
C ALA A 585 -8.24 15.09 8.48
N TRP A 586 -7.16 15.19 9.27
CA TRP A 586 -7.07 16.19 10.34
C TRP A 586 -7.18 17.63 9.83
N THR A 587 -6.91 17.88 8.53
CA THR A 587 -7.07 19.21 7.93
C THR A 587 -8.54 19.66 7.94
N LEU A 588 -9.47 18.75 7.62
CA LEU A 588 -10.92 18.99 7.64
C LEU A 588 -11.41 19.19 9.07
N GLU A 589 -10.98 18.34 9.99
CA GLU A 589 -11.30 18.44 11.41
C GLU A 589 -10.84 19.79 12.00
N THR A 590 -9.65 20.24 11.63
CA THR A 590 -9.07 21.52 12.08
C THR A 590 -9.92 22.71 11.66
N VAL A 591 -10.55 22.67 10.48
CA VAL A 591 -11.50 23.70 10.03
C VAL A 591 -12.86 23.59 10.72
N GLY A 592 -13.16 22.42 11.29
CA GLY A 592 -14.35 22.16 12.10
C GLY A 592 -15.34 21.18 11.48
N PHE A 593 -14.99 20.53 10.37
CA PHE A 593 -15.84 19.51 9.76
C PHE A 593 -15.95 18.27 10.66
N ASP A 594 -17.13 17.65 10.65
CA ASP A 594 -17.37 16.30 11.18
C ASP A 594 -17.16 15.30 10.05
N LEU A 595 -16.08 14.52 10.08
CA LEU A 595 -15.73 13.54 9.04
C LEU A 595 -16.86 12.53 8.79
N HIS A 596 -17.63 12.18 9.81
CA HIS A 596 -18.75 11.24 9.69
C HIS A 596 -20.08 11.93 9.35
N GLY A 597 -20.11 13.27 9.40
CA GLY A 597 -21.27 14.09 9.09
C GLY A 597 -21.27 14.74 7.71
N LEU A 598 -20.33 14.39 6.82
CA LEU A 598 -20.22 15.01 5.48
C LEU A 598 -21.17 14.44 4.43
N GLU A 599 -21.55 13.17 4.55
CA GLU A 599 -22.28 12.46 3.48
C GLU A 599 -23.73 12.89 3.37
N GLU A 600 -24.48 12.87 4.47
CA GLU A 600 -25.92 13.20 4.49
C GLU A 600 -26.23 14.63 4.00
N PRO A 601 -25.42 15.66 4.35
CA PRO A 601 -25.53 16.99 3.74
C PRO A 601 -25.15 17.04 2.25
N GLY A 602 -24.59 15.97 1.69
CA GLY A 602 -23.99 15.97 0.36
C GLY A 602 -22.77 16.89 0.27
N ALA A 603 -22.04 17.10 1.38
CA ALA A 603 -20.87 17.97 1.48
C ALA A 603 -19.61 17.38 0.83
N ALA A 604 -19.64 16.08 0.51
CA ALA A 604 -18.60 15.30 -0.16
C ALA A 604 -19.23 14.11 -0.91
N TRP A 605 -18.53 13.55 -1.91
CA TRP A 605 -18.92 12.30 -2.59
C TRP A 605 -18.26 11.10 -1.90
N LEU A 606 -18.93 10.51 -0.92
CA LEU A 606 -18.35 9.44 -0.11
C LEU A 606 -18.97 8.06 -0.36
N LYS A 607 -20.13 7.98 -0.99
CA LYS A 607 -20.84 6.70 -1.17
C LYS A 607 -20.07 5.74 -2.06
N GLY A 608 -19.47 6.24 -3.14
CA GLY A 608 -18.62 5.51 -4.07
C GLY A 608 -17.18 5.32 -3.61
N VAL A 609 -16.84 5.77 -2.39
CA VAL A 609 -15.52 5.63 -1.77
C VAL A 609 -15.58 4.71 -0.54
N LYS A 610 -16.73 4.61 0.12
CA LYS A 610 -16.97 3.69 1.24
C LYS A 610 -16.98 2.23 0.79
N GLY A 611 -16.30 1.37 1.55
CA GLY A 611 -16.39 -0.08 1.36
C GLY A 611 -15.71 -0.61 0.10
N GLY A 612 -14.56 -0.05 -0.29
CA GLY A 612 -13.76 -0.57 -1.41
C GLY A 612 -14.11 0.01 -2.79
N GLY A 613 -14.91 1.08 -2.78
CA GLY A 613 -15.19 1.97 -3.91
C GLY A 613 -15.68 1.30 -5.19
N HIS A 614 -17.00 1.30 -5.42
CA HIS A 614 -17.63 1.18 -6.73
C HIS A 614 -19.15 1.19 -6.57
N VAL A 615 -19.78 2.36 -6.70
CA VAL A 615 -21.23 2.43 -6.92
C VAL A 615 -21.47 3.04 -8.29
N GLU A 616 -22.22 2.33 -9.14
CA GLU A 616 -22.46 2.78 -10.52
C GLU A 616 -23.14 4.16 -10.55
N GLU A 617 -23.90 4.52 -9.49
CA GLU A 617 -24.52 5.84 -9.37
C GLU A 617 -23.50 6.98 -9.25
N GLU A 618 -22.29 6.73 -8.75
CA GLU A 618 -21.24 7.74 -8.58
C GLU A 618 -20.10 7.65 -9.60
N ARG A 619 -20.28 6.81 -10.62
CA ARG A 619 -19.27 6.60 -11.67
C ARG A 619 -18.98 7.89 -12.47
N GLY A 620 -17.75 8.37 -12.32
CA GLY A 620 -17.26 9.60 -12.96
C GLY A 620 -17.79 10.90 -12.33
N LEU A 621 -18.23 10.87 -11.06
CA LEU A 621 -18.70 12.06 -10.35
C LEU A 621 -17.60 12.85 -9.64
N TRP A 622 -16.44 12.24 -9.33
CA TRP A 622 -15.41 12.89 -8.52
C TRP A 622 -14.94 14.26 -9.06
N PRO A 623 -14.87 14.55 -10.39
CA PRO A 623 -14.48 15.88 -10.86
C PRO A 623 -15.50 16.98 -10.48
N CYS A 624 -16.74 16.60 -10.15
CA CYS A 624 -17.77 17.49 -9.61
C CYS A 624 -17.64 17.67 -8.08
N GLY A 625 -16.60 17.12 -7.47
CA GLY A 625 -16.32 17.18 -6.03
C GLY A 625 -15.69 18.51 -5.60
N TYR A 626 -14.97 19.21 -6.49
CA TYR A 626 -14.31 20.48 -6.19
C TYR A 626 -15.27 21.57 -5.71
N GLN A 627 -16.52 21.55 -6.17
CA GLN A 627 -17.58 22.51 -5.82
C GLN A 627 -18.35 22.13 -4.54
N LYS A 628 -18.13 20.93 -4.01
CA LYS A 628 -18.80 20.48 -2.78
C LYS A 628 -18.28 21.26 -1.58
N LEU A 629 -19.13 21.39 -0.56
CA LEU A 629 -18.88 22.22 0.61
C LEU A 629 -17.51 21.98 1.24
N ALA A 630 -17.13 20.72 1.46
CA ALA A 630 -15.87 20.37 2.11
C ALA A 630 -14.67 20.88 1.31
N ALA A 631 -14.56 20.48 0.05
CA ALA A 631 -13.44 20.80 -0.83
C ALA A 631 -13.30 22.30 -1.10
N ALA A 632 -14.41 22.95 -1.49
CA ALA A 632 -14.41 24.38 -1.79
C ALA A 632 -14.09 25.22 -0.55
N THR A 633 -14.56 24.81 0.63
CA THR A 633 -14.22 25.48 1.89
C THR A 633 -12.75 25.33 2.23
N MET A 634 -12.21 24.11 2.12
CA MET A 634 -10.80 23.85 2.44
C MET A 634 -9.85 24.61 1.51
N ALA A 635 -10.09 24.57 0.20
CA ALA A 635 -9.33 25.36 -0.77
C ALA A 635 -9.37 26.86 -0.45
N THR A 636 -10.54 27.40 -0.08
CA THR A 636 -10.67 28.81 0.32
C THR A 636 -9.89 29.12 1.59
N CYS A 637 -9.93 28.23 2.59
CA CYS A 637 -9.17 28.39 3.84
C CYS A 637 -7.65 28.34 3.61
N PHE A 638 -7.20 27.45 2.72
CA PHE A 638 -5.79 27.28 2.39
C PHE A 638 -5.24 28.46 1.60
N TRP A 639 -5.95 28.94 0.58
CA TRP A 639 -5.45 30.03 -0.28
C TRP A 639 -5.67 31.42 0.32
N ALA A 640 -6.85 31.66 0.88
CA ALA A 640 -7.34 32.99 1.20
C ALA A 640 -8.08 33.06 2.56
N GLY A 641 -7.75 32.16 3.49
CA GLY A 641 -8.35 32.11 4.82
C GLY A 641 -8.13 33.39 5.65
N ASP A 642 -7.01 34.09 5.48
CA ASP A 642 -6.79 35.38 6.15
C ASP A 642 -7.75 36.47 5.64
N THR A 643 -8.14 36.39 4.38
CA THR A 643 -9.05 37.36 3.74
C THR A 643 -10.51 37.00 3.99
N PHE A 644 -10.91 35.75 3.77
CA PHE A 644 -12.31 35.32 3.77
C PHE A 644 -12.72 34.51 5.00
N ALA A 645 -11.79 33.97 5.78
CA ALA A 645 -12.07 33.27 7.03
C ALA A 645 -11.34 33.86 8.27
N PRO A 646 -11.22 35.20 8.42
CA PRO A 646 -10.36 35.81 9.43
C PRO A 646 -10.72 35.48 10.89
N LYS A 647 -11.98 35.09 11.16
CA LYS A 647 -12.45 34.70 12.50
C LYS A 647 -12.06 33.26 12.85
N LEU A 648 -11.67 32.42 11.88
CA LEU A 648 -11.25 31.06 12.14
C LEU A 648 -9.77 31.06 12.56
N LYS A 649 -9.54 30.95 13.87
CA LYS A 649 -8.22 30.83 14.48
C LYS A 649 -8.04 29.43 15.07
N VAL A 650 -6.83 28.91 14.97
CA VAL A 650 -6.44 27.58 15.48
C VAL A 650 -5.11 27.69 16.21
N LYS A 651 -4.83 26.73 17.09
CA LYS A 651 -3.58 26.71 17.85
C LYS A 651 -2.49 26.00 17.03
N ASP A 652 -1.31 26.61 16.96
CA ASP A 652 -0.12 25.96 16.44
C ASP A 652 0.48 24.94 17.43
N ALA A 653 1.59 24.30 17.06
CA ALA A 653 2.29 23.33 17.90
C ALA A 653 2.79 23.91 19.25
N ASN A 654 2.94 25.24 19.35
CA ASN A 654 3.33 25.94 20.58
C ASN A 654 2.12 26.44 21.38
N GLY A 655 0.90 26.09 20.95
CA GLY A 655 -0.35 26.54 21.56
C GLY A 655 -0.73 27.99 21.24
N LYS A 656 -0.03 28.67 20.34
CA LYS A 656 -0.30 30.05 19.93
C LYS A 656 -1.45 30.06 18.92
N GLU A 657 -2.42 30.96 19.11
CA GLU A 657 -3.48 31.17 18.13
C GLU A 657 -2.93 31.85 16.86
N ILE A 658 -3.13 31.20 15.72
CA ILE A 658 -2.80 31.69 14.39
C ILE A 658 -4.01 31.54 13.47
N SER A 659 -3.97 32.15 12.28
CA SER A 659 -5.03 31.97 11.29
C SER A 659 -5.02 30.57 10.71
N ILE A 660 -6.19 30.12 10.24
CA ILE A 660 -6.30 28.84 9.55
C ILE A 660 -5.41 28.76 8.30
N GLN A 661 -5.30 29.85 7.54
CA GLN A 661 -4.44 29.91 6.36
C GLN A 661 -2.98 29.68 6.74
N ALA A 662 -2.47 30.43 7.72
CA ALA A 662 -1.11 30.26 8.19
C ALA A 662 -0.86 28.84 8.73
N PHE A 663 -1.82 28.27 9.47
CA PHE A 663 -1.70 26.92 9.99
C PHE A 663 -1.59 25.86 8.87
N LEU A 664 -2.53 25.84 7.93
CA LEU A 664 -2.56 24.86 6.84
C LEU A 664 -1.35 25.03 5.91
N GLN A 665 -1.01 26.27 5.54
CA GLN A 665 0.14 26.55 4.68
C GLN A 665 1.46 26.19 5.37
N ASN A 666 1.63 26.49 6.65
CA ASN A 666 2.86 26.13 7.37
C ASN A 666 3.01 24.61 7.50
N ALA A 667 1.94 23.89 7.81
CA ALA A 667 1.98 22.42 7.88
C ALA A 667 2.39 21.82 6.53
N PHE A 668 1.74 22.26 5.44
CA PHE A 668 2.07 21.82 4.09
C PHE A 668 3.52 22.12 3.69
N LEU A 669 4.00 23.34 3.96
CA LEU A 669 5.39 23.75 3.68
C LEU A 669 6.41 22.98 4.50
N ASN A 670 6.11 22.70 5.77
CA ASN A 670 6.99 21.91 6.64
C ASN A 670 7.07 20.46 6.19
N MET A 671 5.94 19.86 5.80
CA MET A 671 5.92 18.52 5.20
C MET A 671 6.73 18.48 3.90
N TRP A 672 6.56 19.46 3.02
CA TRP A 672 7.36 19.56 1.79
C TRP A 672 8.86 19.69 2.05
N GLU A 673 9.25 20.42 3.10
CA GLU A 673 10.65 20.52 3.51
C GLU A 673 11.23 19.15 3.87
N VAL A 674 10.46 18.30 4.55
CA VAL A 674 10.87 16.92 4.89
C VAL A 674 11.00 16.07 3.62
N VAL A 675 10.01 16.12 2.72
CA VAL A 675 10.06 15.40 1.43
C VAL A 675 11.27 15.83 0.60
N ALA A 676 11.50 17.14 0.45
CA ALA A 676 12.61 17.68 -0.33
C ALA A 676 13.97 17.29 0.25
N LYS A 677 14.14 17.32 1.59
CA LYS A 677 15.36 16.83 2.25
C LYS A 677 15.59 15.34 2.02
N THR A 678 14.51 14.56 1.96
CA THR A 678 14.59 13.10 1.90
C THR A 678 14.81 12.59 0.48
N LEU A 679 14.33 13.30 -0.54
CA LEU A 679 14.36 12.82 -1.94
C LEU A 679 15.19 13.68 -2.88
N GLY A 680 15.51 14.92 -2.51
CA GLY A 680 16.08 15.92 -3.42
C GLY A 680 17.55 15.71 -3.80
N ASP A 681 18.26 14.79 -3.15
CA ASP A 681 19.64 14.39 -3.48
C ASP A 681 19.71 13.17 -4.41
N LEU A 682 18.57 12.53 -4.71
CA LEU A 682 18.52 11.34 -5.57
C LEU A 682 18.76 11.71 -7.03
N GLU A 683 19.70 11.03 -7.69
CA GLU A 683 20.01 11.23 -9.12
C GLU A 683 18.78 11.06 -10.03
N GLY A 684 17.89 10.14 -9.67
CA GLY A 684 16.65 9.87 -10.41
C GLY A 684 15.58 10.96 -10.26
N VAL A 685 15.71 11.92 -9.35
CA VAL A 685 14.71 12.97 -9.06
C VAL A 685 15.17 14.30 -9.64
N LEU A 686 14.49 14.77 -10.69
CA LEU A 686 14.84 16.00 -11.42
C LEU A 686 14.19 17.27 -10.84
N GLY A 687 13.12 17.11 -10.08
CA GLY A 687 12.36 18.24 -9.58
C GLY A 687 11.09 17.85 -8.84
N PHE A 688 10.35 18.89 -8.47
CA PHE A 688 9.14 18.78 -7.66
C PHE A 688 7.99 19.57 -8.28
N GLU A 689 6.77 19.06 -8.13
CA GLU A 689 5.54 19.76 -8.45
C GLU A 689 4.74 20.00 -7.17
N MET A 690 4.38 21.26 -6.91
CA MET A 690 3.83 21.68 -5.61
C MET A 690 2.58 20.92 -5.21
N MET A 691 1.64 20.75 -6.13
CA MET A 691 0.34 20.16 -5.90
C MET A 691 -0.32 19.87 -7.24
N ASN A 692 -0.93 18.69 -7.35
CA ASN A 692 -1.79 18.30 -8.46
C ASN A 692 -3.10 19.11 -8.48
N GLU A 693 -3.52 19.59 -9.66
CA GLU A 693 -4.80 20.25 -9.94
C GLU A 693 -5.22 21.32 -8.91
N PRO A 694 -4.44 22.40 -8.72
CA PRO A 694 -4.76 23.42 -7.73
C PRO A 694 -6.11 24.10 -8.04
N HIS A 695 -7.04 24.07 -7.09
CA HIS A 695 -8.36 24.69 -7.24
C HIS A 695 -8.55 25.89 -6.30
N ARG A 696 -9.25 26.94 -6.77
CA ARG A 696 -9.44 28.22 -6.05
C ARG A 696 -10.51 28.20 -4.94
N GLY A 697 -11.32 27.14 -4.87
CA GLY A 697 -12.45 27.06 -3.95
C GLY A 697 -13.50 28.13 -4.29
N TYR A 698 -13.93 28.91 -3.30
CA TYR A 698 -14.89 30.00 -3.49
C TYR A 698 -14.24 31.32 -3.91
N VAL A 699 -12.90 31.43 -3.95
CA VAL A 699 -12.23 32.67 -4.36
C VAL A 699 -12.63 33.03 -5.79
N GLU A 700 -13.05 34.29 -6.01
CA GLU A 700 -13.62 34.78 -7.27
C GLU A 700 -14.97 34.15 -7.70
N LEU A 701 -15.72 33.56 -6.77
CA LEU A 701 -17.08 33.08 -7.02
C LEU A 701 -18.01 34.22 -7.47
N GLN A 702 -18.41 34.21 -8.76
CA GLN A 702 -19.18 35.30 -9.38
C GLN A 702 -20.60 35.44 -8.83
N SER A 703 -21.24 34.33 -8.45
CA SER A 703 -22.53 34.33 -7.76
C SER A 703 -22.66 33.13 -6.85
N MET A 704 -23.33 33.30 -5.71
CA MET A 704 -23.63 32.20 -4.79
C MET A 704 -24.80 31.31 -5.24
N HIS A 705 -25.50 31.73 -6.31
CA HIS A 705 -26.69 31.06 -6.86
C HIS A 705 -26.47 30.42 -8.24
N ALA A 706 -25.28 30.57 -8.83
CA ALA A 706 -24.97 30.07 -10.17
C ALA A 706 -23.57 29.48 -10.24
N PHE A 707 -23.31 28.71 -11.29
CA PHE A 707 -22.04 28.03 -11.54
C PHE A 707 -21.22 28.76 -12.62
N ASP A 708 -19.89 28.66 -12.55
CA ASP A 708 -18.97 29.12 -13.59
C ASP A 708 -18.67 27.98 -14.57
N TYR A 709 -19.35 27.97 -15.72
CA TYR A 709 -19.20 26.90 -16.73
C TYR A 709 -17.82 26.82 -17.39
N ASN A 710 -16.88 27.73 -17.07
CA ASN A 710 -15.48 27.58 -17.50
C ASN A 710 -14.70 26.61 -16.60
N THR A 711 -15.04 26.52 -15.31
CA THR A 711 -14.30 25.75 -14.31
C THR A 711 -15.15 24.68 -13.61
N ASP A 712 -16.48 24.80 -13.65
CA ASP A 712 -17.39 23.97 -12.86
C ASP A 712 -18.07 22.86 -13.67
N LEU A 713 -18.00 21.64 -13.15
CA LEU A 713 -18.63 20.44 -13.70
C LEU A 713 -19.83 20.00 -12.84
N HIS A 714 -20.94 19.59 -13.46
CA HIS A 714 -22.21 19.31 -12.77
C HIS A 714 -22.85 18.00 -13.20
N LEU A 715 -22.70 16.94 -12.40
CA LEU A 715 -23.37 15.66 -12.62
C LEU A 715 -24.00 15.14 -11.32
N GLY A 716 -25.22 14.62 -11.39
CA GLY A 716 -25.97 14.23 -10.20
C GLY A 716 -26.47 15.43 -9.38
N HIS A 717 -26.52 15.29 -8.06
CA HIS A 717 -26.93 16.37 -7.15
C HIS A 717 -25.76 17.30 -6.81
N VAL A 718 -25.66 18.41 -7.55
CA VAL A 718 -24.61 19.43 -7.33
C VAL A 718 -25.25 20.71 -6.80
N PRO A 719 -25.01 21.08 -5.53
CA PRO A 719 -25.53 22.31 -4.94
C PRO A 719 -24.73 23.53 -5.41
N THR A 720 -25.38 24.69 -5.52
CA THR A 720 -24.65 25.98 -5.59
C THR A 720 -23.91 26.25 -4.27
N ALA A 721 -22.99 27.21 -4.24
CA ALA A 721 -22.29 27.58 -3.01
C ALA A 721 -23.26 27.85 -1.86
N PHE A 722 -24.29 28.67 -2.09
CA PHE A 722 -25.29 28.97 -1.06
C PHE A 722 -26.08 27.73 -0.60
N GLN A 723 -26.54 26.91 -1.54
CA GLN A 723 -27.24 25.66 -1.22
C GLN A 723 -26.34 24.69 -0.43
N SER A 724 -25.04 24.66 -0.72
CA SER A 724 -24.08 23.84 0.03
C SER A 724 -23.92 24.34 1.47
N PHE A 725 -24.01 25.65 1.69
CA PHE A 725 -23.94 26.25 3.02
C PHE A 725 -25.17 25.90 3.86
N THR A 726 -26.37 25.98 3.27
CA THR A 726 -27.62 25.63 3.95
C THR A 726 -27.68 24.15 4.29
N LEU A 727 -27.29 23.29 3.34
CA LEU A 727 -27.17 21.84 3.56
C LEU A 727 -26.18 21.53 4.68
N GLY A 728 -24.97 22.10 4.64
CA GLY A 728 -23.95 21.87 5.67
C GLY A 728 -24.36 22.34 7.06
N ALA A 729 -25.23 23.35 7.16
CA ALA A 729 -25.79 23.83 8.43
C ALA A 729 -26.96 22.96 8.95
N GLY A 730 -27.34 21.89 8.26
CA GLY A 730 -28.40 20.97 8.70
C GLY A 730 -29.79 21.35 8.19
N HIS A 731 -29.90 22.24 7.21
CA HIS A 731 -31.19 22.62 6.63
C HIS A 731 -31.48 21.81 5.36
N PRO A 732 -32.61 21.05 5.31
CA PRO A 732 -33.00 20.35 4.10
C PRO A 732 -33.18 21.34 2.95
N THR A 733 -32.53 21.08 1.82
CA THR A 733 -32.48 22.03 0.69
C THR A 733 -32.80 21.32 -0.62
N GLU A 734 -33.62 21.94 -1.47
CA GLU A 734 -33.91 21.45 -2.82
C GLU A 734 -32.72 21.71 -3.76
N ILE A 735 -32.13 20.64 -4.29
CA ILE A 735 -30.97 20.65 -5.17
C ILE A 735 -31.34 20.12 -6.55
N GLY A 736 -30.80 20.76 -7.59
CA GLY A 736 -30.93 20.27 -8.97
C GLY A 736 -30.18 18.96 -9.20
N PHE A 737 -30.78 18.06 -9.97
CA PHE A 737 -30.16 16.83 -10.45
C PHE A 737 -29.83 16.98 -11.94
N TRP A 738 -28.55 16.84 -12.25
CA TRP A 738 -28.00 17.02 -13.59
C TRP A 738 -27.68 15.67 -14.23
N THR A 739 -28.08 15.48 -15.49
CA THR A 739 -27.69 14.29 -16.26
C THR A 739 -26.89 14.68 -17.50
N ARG A 740 -26.13 13.72 -18.03
CA ARG A 740 -25.42 13.84 -19.31
C ARG A 740 -26.39 14.27 -20.42
N SER A 741 -25.95 15.19 -21.28
CA SER A 741 -26.73 15.70 -22.40
C SER A 741 -25.85 15.96 -23.62
N PHE A 742 -26.47 16.33 -24.74
CA PHE A 742 -25.81 16.72 -25.97
C PHE A 742 -26.66 17.81 -26.66
N PRO A 743 -26.07 18.89 -27.21
CA PRO A 743 -24.64 19.16 -27.39
C PRO A 743 -23.92 19.73 -26.17
N MET A 744 -24.66 20.17 -25.13
CA MET A 744 -24.07 20.62 -23.87
C MET A 744 -23.76 19.40 -22.98
N PRO A 745 -22.64 19.37 -22.23
CA PRO A 745 -22.21 18.17 -21.48
C PRO A 745 -23.28 17.64 -20.52
N THR A 746 -24.04 18.55 -19.88
CA THR A 746 -25.07 18.22 -18.90
C THR A 746 -26.32 19.08 -19.09
N ARG A 747 -27.45 18.60 -18.57
CA ARG A 747 -28.69 19.37 -18.44
C ARG A 747 -29.35 19.08 -17.09
N LEU A 748 -30.04 20.07 -16.55
CA LEU A 748 -30.90 19.90 -15.38
C LEU A 748 -32.13 19.09 -15.78
N THR A 749 -32.38 17.95 -15.14
CA THR A 749 -33.51 17.07 -15.47
C THR A 749 -34.58 17.02 -14.39
N SER A 750 -34.18 17.15 -13.13
CA SER A 750 -35.09 17.07 -11.98
C SER A 750 -34.49 17.83 -10.80
N LYS A 751 -35.23 17.89 -9.70
CA LYS A 751 -34.75 18.40 -8.42
C LYS A 751 -35.10 17.42 -7.32
N GLY A 752 -34.32 17.41 -6.24
CA GLY A 752 -34.57 16.60 -5.06
C GLY A 752 -34.15 17.33 -3.79
N VAL A 753 -34.83 17.07 -2.67
CA VAL A 753 -34.46 17.61 -1.37
C VAL A 753 -33.39 16.72 -0.75
N LEU A 754 -32.23 17.29 -0.43
CA LEU A 754 -31.15 16.60 0.29
C LEU A 754 -31.12 16.96 1.78
N ASN A 755 -30.38 16.18 2.56
CA ASN A 755 -30.22 16.33 4.01
C ASN A 755 -31.54 16.34 4.79
N THR A 756 -32.43 15.40 4.50
CA THR A 756 -33.73 15.32 5.19
C THR A 756 -33.57 14.93 6.66
N ALA A 757 -32.46 14.27 7.03
CA ALA A 757 -32.11 13.97 8.41
C ALA A 757 -31.60 15.18 9.21
N ARG A 758 -31.43 16.36 8.58
CA ARG A 758 -30.97 17.61 9.22
C ARG A 758 -29.59 17.48 9.89
N GLN A 759 -28.72 16.64 9.33
CA GLN A 759 -27.38 16.44 9.85
C GLN A 759 -26.51 17.66 9.53
N ARG A 760 -25.67 18.08 10.48
CA ARG A 760 -24.70 19.16 10.26
C ARG A 760 -23.37 18.57 9.79
N ALA A 761 -22.71 19.27 8.89
CA ALA A 761 -21.35 18.93 8.46
C ALA A 761 -20.28 19.39 9.48
N TRP A 762 -20.66 20.05 10.57
CA TRP A 762 -19.77 20.78 11.48
C TRP A 762 -19.84 20.21 12.90
N ARG A 763 -18.68 20.05 13.54
CA ARG A 763 -18.58 19.53 14.92
C ARG A 763 -19.00 20.58 15.94
N ASP A 764 -19.82 20.16 16.91
CA ASP A 764 -20.25 21.02 18.02
C ASP A 764 -19.10 21.49 18.91
N ASN A 765 -18.10 20.65 19.11
CA ASN A 765 -16.87 20.97 19.84
C ASN A 765 -15.75 21.54 18.94
N GLY A 766 -16.02 21.78 17.65
CA GLY A 766 -15.07 22.35 16.71
C GLY A 766 -14.92 23.87 16.86
N PRO A 767 -13.97 24.50 16.14
CA PRO A 767 -13.73 25.94 16.22
C PRO A 767 -14.91 26.79 15.74
N THR A 768 -15.80 26.22 14.92
CA THR A 768 -17.04 26.89 14.50
C THR A 768 -18.22 26.66 15.45
N GLN A 769 -18.04 25.87 16.51
CA GLN A 769 -19.08 25.51 17.49
C GLN A 769 -20.36 24.97 16.83
N GLY A 770 -20.19 24.06 15.86
CA GLY A 770 -21.28 23.44 15.12
C GLY A 770 -21.99 24.34 14.12
N LYS A 771 -21.49 25.57 13.87
CA LYS A 771 -22.03 26.49 12.85
C LYS A 771 -21.31 26.34 11.51
N CYS A 772 -21.99 26.72 10.44
CA CYS A 772 -21.36 26.86 9.14
C CYS A 772 -20.27 27.95 9.18
N LEU A 773 -19.08 27.66 8.65
CA LEU A 773 -17.97 28.61 8.63
C LEU A 773 -18.35 29.95 7.99
N TRP A 774 -19.11 29.90 6.89
CA TRP A 774 -19.52 31.09 6.15
C TRP A 774 -20.66 31.85 6.86
N GLU A 775 -21.48 31.17 7.66
CA GLU A 775 -22.44 31.81 8.57
C GLU A 775 -21.71 32.56 9.70
N MET A 776 -20.68 31.94 10.29
CA MET A 776 -19.83 32.57 11.31
C MET A 776 -19.20 33.88 10.82
N HIS A 777 -18.93 33.98 9.51
CA HIS A 777 -18.39 35.18 8.86
C HIS A 777 -19.46 36.16 8.36
N GLY A 778 -20.75 35.86 8.55
CA GLY A 778 -21.85 36.72 8.11
C GLY A 778 -21.99 36.82 6.60
N VAL A 779 -21.60 35.76 5.88
CA VAL A 779 -21.81 35.64 4.42
C VAL A 779 -23.29 35.36 4.13
N TRP A 780 -23.91 34.55 4.99
CA TRP A 780 -25.31 34.18 4.95
C TRP A 780 -25.85 33.96 6.38
N GLY A 781 -27.17 33.77 6.54
CA GLY A 781 -27.79 33.35 7.80
C GLY A 781 -29.20 32.79 7.62
N TRP A 782 -29.78 32.21 8.68
CA TRP A 782 -31.15 31.66 8.67
C TRP A 782 -32.18 32.69 9.16
N ASP A 783 -33.18 33.02 8.34
CA ASP A 783 -34.33 33.82 8.73
C ASP A 783 -35.35 32.93 9.44
N LYS A 784 -35.43 33.05 10.77
CA LYS A 784 -36.34 32.25 11.60
C LYS A 784 -37.82 32.52 11.36
N ILE A 785 -38.17 33.67 10.77
CA ILE A 785 -39.57 34.03 10.50
C ILE A 785 -40.03 33.37 9.20
N LYS A 786 -39.17 33.41 8.18
CA LYS A 786 -39.47 32.83 6.86
C LYS A 786 -39.10 31.35 6.74
N ASP A 787 -38.33 30.84 7.70
CA ASP A 787 -37.75 29.49 7.69
C ASP A 787 -36.95 29.21 6.40
N GLU A 788 -36.14 30.19 6.01
CA GLU A 788 -35.28 30.10 4.82
C GLU A 788 -33.89 30.69 5.09
N GLY A 789 -32.88 30.22 4.36
CA GLY A 789 -31.57 30.86 4.34
C GLY A 789 -31.61 32.16 3.54
N VAL A 790 -30.81 33.15 3.95
CA VAL A 790 -30.64 34.41 3.23
C VAL A 790 -29.17 34.73 3.04
N VAL A 791 -28.77 35.09 1.82
CA VAL A 791 -27.44 35.63 1.53
C VAL A 791 -27.34 37.05 2.07
N LEU A 792 -26.32 37.33 2.88
CA LEU A 792 -26.07 38.63 3.48
C LEU A 792 -25.04 39.46 2.69
N ARG A 793 -24.11 38.79 1.99
CA ARG A 793 -23.00 39.45 1.26
C ARG A 793 -22.68 38.76 -0.08
N GLU A 794 -23.44 39.08 -1.13
CA GLU A 794 -23.28 38.44 -2.46
C GLU A 794 -21.85 38.50 -3.03
N SER A 795 -21.16 39.63 -2.87
CA SER A 795 -19.81 39.83 -3.41
C SER A 795 -18.68 39.42 -2.46
N TYR A 796 -18.98 38.64 -1.40
CA TYR A 796 -18.01 38.35 -0.33
C TYR A 796 -16.72 37.74 -0.85
N PHE A 797 -16.78 36.85 -1.85
CA PHE A 797 -15.60 36.14 -2.35
C PHE A 797 -14.93 36.78 -3.57
N THR A 798 -15.48 37.86 -4.12
CA THR A 798 -14.89 38.58 -5.28
C THR A 798 -14.10 39.82 -4.87
N LYS A 799 -14.26 40.26 -3.62
CA LYS A 799 -13.60 41.45 -3.07
C LYS A 799 -13.11 41.19 -1.67
N ASP A 800 -11.95 41.72 -1.33
CA ASP A 800 -11.44 41.77 0.03
C ASP A 800 -12.52 42.40 0.96
N PRO A 801 -13.01 41.66 1.97
CA PRO A 801 -14.09 42.11 2.84
C PRO A 801 -13.79 43.37 3.66
N VAL A 802 -12.52 43.72 3.83
CA VAL A 802 -12.02 44.86 4.60
C VAL A 802 -11.70 46.03 3.67
N SER A 803 -10.90 45.81 2.63
CA SER A 803 -10.45 46.89 1.74
C SER A 803 -11.41 47.21 0.60
N GLY A 804 -12.31 46.28 0.25
CA GLY A 804 -13.23 46.40 -0.89
C GLY A 804 -12.58 46.22 -2.26
N ARG A 805 -11.26 45.98 -2.31
CA ARG A 805 -10.50 45.73 -3.54
C ARG A 805 -10.93 44.40 -4.17
N LYS A 806 -11.09 44.37 -5.49
CA LYS A 806 -11.29 43.11 -6.23
C LYS A 806 -10.05 42.21 -6.06
N VAL A 807 -10.29 40.94 -5.76
CA VAL A 807 -9.21 39.93 -5.65
C VAL A 807 -9.04 39.21 -6.98
N ASP A 808 -7.83 38.71 -7.22
CA ASP A 808 -7.47 37.81 -8.33
C ASP A 808 -6.68 36.63 -7.75
N TRP A 809 -7.16 35.40 -7.94
CA TRP A 809 -6.62 34.25 -7.22
C TRP A 809 -5.15 33.98 -7.51
N TYR A 810 -4.77 34.04 -8.79
CA TYR A 810 -3.40 33.79 -9.23
C TYR A 810 -2.41 34.78 -8.60
N THR A 811 -2.76 36.07 -8.64
CA THR A 811 -1.84 37.14 -8.27
C THR A 811 -1.81 37.44 -6.78
N ASP A 812 -2.95 37.36 -6.10
CA ASP A 812 -3.06 37.71 -4.69
C ASP A 812 -2.74 36.53 -3.75
N PHE A 813 -2.92 35.27 -4.19
CA PHE A 813 -2.81 34.09 -3.32
C PHE A 813 -1.88 33.00 -3.86
N TYR A 814 -2.05 32.57 -5.11
CA TYR A 814 -1.31 31.43 -5.67
C TYR A 814 0.20 31.71 -5.84
N PHE A 815 0.62 32.79 -6.54
CA PHE A 815 2.06 33.04 -6.71
C PHE A 815 2.83 33.33 -5.44
N PRO A 816 2.32 34.15 -4.49
CA PRO A 816 3.03 34.37 -3.24
C PRO A 816 3.33 33.05 -2.52
N PHE A 817 2.39 32.09 -2.57
CA PHE A 817 2.59 30.78 -2.00
C PHE A 817 3.57 29.92 -2.81
N VAL A 818 3.42 29.84 -4.15
CA VAL A 818 4.35 29.13 -5.04
C VAL A 818 5.79 29.59 -4.86
N LYS A 819 6.01 30.90 -4.70
CA LYS A 819 7.34 31.47 -4.45
C LYS A 819 7.89 31.00 -3.11
N THR A 820 7.09 31.08 -2.06
CA THR A 820 7.45 30.61 -0.70
C THR A 820 7.79 29.12 -0.70
N TRP A 821 6.98 28.32 -1.38
CA TRP A 821 7.21 26.88 -1.55
C TRP A 821 8.49 26.59 -2.34
N THR A 822 8.71 27.29 -3.46
CA THR A 822 9.92 27.12 -4.30
C THR A 822 11.18 27.41 -3.50
N ASP A 823 11.20 28.55 -2.77
CA ASP A 823 12.32 28.94 -1.93
C ASP A 823 12.58 27.88 -0.84
N ARG A 824 11.50 27.33 -0.24
CA ARG A 824 11.60 26.28 0.78
C ARG A 824 12.19 24.99 0.23
N VAL A 825 11.64 24.46 -0.86
CA VAL A 825 12.09 23.19 -1.46
C VAL A 825 13.52 23.28 -1.97
N ARG A 826 13.90 24.38 -2.63
CA ARG A 826 15.28 24.58 -3.10
C ARG A 826 16.27 24.74 -1.95
N SER A 827 15.88 25.40 -0.87
CA SER A 827 16.72 25.51 0.34
C SER A 827 16.91 24.17 1.04
N ALA A 828 15.91 23.29 0.95
CA ALA A 828 15.91 21.96 1.55
C ALA A 828 16.66 20.90 0.71
N SER A 829 16.85 21.15 -0.59
CA SER A 829 17.44 20.21 -1.54
C SER A 829 18.62 20.85 -2.31
N SER A 830 18.35 21.41 -3.50
CA SER A 830 19.34 22.04 -4.37
C SER A 830 18.74 23.27 -5.05
N PRO A 831 19.52 24.36 -5.25
CA PRO A 831 19.06 25.54 -5.98
C PRO A 831 18.73 25.26 -7.44
N ASN A 832 19.25 24.17 -8.01
CA ASN A 832 19.05 23.78 -9.41
C ASN A 832 17.83 22.88 -9.61
N MET A 833 17.06 22.56 -8.56
CA MET A 833 15.85 21.75 -8.71
C MET A 833 14.83 22.47 -9.59
N ILE A 834 14.34 21.74 -10.59
CA ILE A 834 13.25 22.20 -11.47
C ILE A 834 11.96 22.19 -10.65
N VAL A 835 11.21 23.28 -10.74
CA VAL A 835 9.86 23.35 -10.18
C VAL A 835 8.83 23.29 -11.29
N PHE A 836 7.92 22.33 -11.19
CA PHE A 836 6.81 22.15 -12.12
C PHE A 836 5.60 22.89 -11.55
N ILE A 837 5.03 23.79 -12.34
CA ILE A 837 3.90 24.64 -11.92
C ILE A 837 2.79 24.53 -12.96
N GLU A 838 1.58 24.27 -12.47
CA GLU A 838 0.39 24.09 -13.30
C GLU A 838 -0.74 25.07 -12.93
N PRO A 839 -1.58 25.49 -13.89
CA PRO A 839 -2.81 26.23 -13.62
C PRO A 839 -3.94 25.27 -13.23
N ILE A 840 -5.16 25.78 -13.05
CA ILE A 840 -6.36 24.92 -13.00
C ILE A 840 -6.43 24.08 -14.30
N PRO A 841 -6.79 22.78 -14.23
CA PRO A 841 -6.84 21.90 -15.41
C PRO A 841 -7.64 22.48 -16.58
N ASN A 842 -7.13 22.30 -17.81
CA ASN A 842 -7.70 22.85 -19.06
C ASN A 842 -7.80 24.40 -19.16
N GLU A 843 -7.32 25.16 -18.18
CA GLU A 843 -7.08 26.59 -18.35
C GLU A 843 -5.84 26.84 -19.20
N PHE A 844 -5.85 27.98 -19.90
CA PHE A 844 -4.63 28.47 -20.53
C PHE A 844 -3.71 29.10 -19.48
N CYS A 845 -2.41 29.13 -19.76
CA CYS A 845 -1.46 29.86 -18.93
C CYS A 845 -1.98 31.29 -18.68
N PRO A 846 -2.22 31.68 -17.42
CA PRO A 846 -2.73 33.01 -17.14
C PRO A 846 -1.71 34.10 -17.52
N THR A 847 -2.20 35.19 -18.11
CA THR A 847 -1.35 36.31 -18.57
C THR A 847 -0.70 37.07 -17.40
N SER A 848 -1.14 36.81 -16.18
CA SER A 848 -0.60 37.38 -14.94
C SER A 848 0.70 36.73 -14.48
N TRP A 849 1.15 35.64 -15.10
CA TRP A 849 2.40 34.92 -14.82
C TRP A 849 3.62 35.65 -15.40
N THR A 850 3.78 36.94 -15.08
CA THR A 850 4.87 37.75 -15.61
C THR A 850 6.24 37.31 -15.05
N PRO A 851 7.37 37.63 -15.72
CA PRO A 851 8.70 37.25 -15.27
C PRO A 851 9.03 37.63 -13.82
N GLU A 852 8.42 38.70 -13.28
CA GLU A 852 8.64 39.17 -11.91
C GLU A 852 7.89 38.34 -10.85
N ARG A 853 6.87 37.58 -11.26
CA ARG A 853 5.96 36.84 -10.37
C ARG A 853 6.20 35.34 -10.36
N ARG A 854 6.82 34.82 -11.42
CA ARG A 854 7.10 33.39 -11.56
C ARG A 854 8.43 32.98 -10.92
N PRO A 855 8.59 31.73 -10.46
CA PRO A 855 9.89 31.20 -10.07
C PRO A 855 10.88 31.14 -11.23
N THR A 856 12.19 31.27 -10.94
CA THR A 856 13.24 30.97 -11.92
C THR A 856 13.32 29.46 -12.16
N ASP A 857 13.78 29.02 -13.32
CA ASP A 857 14.02 27.60 -13.64
C ASP A 857 12.80 26.71 -13.41
N MET A 858 11.62 27.21 -13.79
CA MET A 858 10.36 26.48 -13.75
C MET A 858 10.05 25.77 -15.07
N ALA A 859 9.31 24.68 -15.00
CA ALA A 859 8.61 24.08 -16.13
C ALA A 859 7.11 24.35 -16.01
N PHE A 860 6.47 24.76 -17.11
CA PHE A 860 5.02 24.90 -17.18
C PHE A 860 4.41 23.52 -17.42
N ALA A 861 3.57 23.06 -16.49
CA ALA A 861 3.13 21.67 -16.42
C ALA A 861 1.61 21.46 -16.54
N PRO A 862 0.88 22.08 -17.49
CA PRO A 862 -0.58 22.02 -17.51
C PRO A 862 -1.13 20.62 -17.80
N HIS A 863 -2.37 20.38 -17.39
CA HIS A 863 -3.11 19.16 -17.73
C HIS A 863 -4.00 19.33 -18.96
N TRP A 864 -4.25 18.22 -19.68
CA TRP A 864 -5.19 18.18 -20.79
C TRP A 864 -6.00 16.89 -20.83
N TYR A 865 -7.32 17.02 -21.01
CA TYR A 865 -8.24 15.90 -21.22
C TYR A 865 -9.28 16.23 -22.29
N ASP A 866 -9.74 15.22 -23.03
CA ASP A 866 -10.98 15.36 -23.80
C ASP A 866 -12.18 15.33 -22.85
N LEU A 867 -12.65 16.52 -22.46
CA LEU A 867 -13.73 16.69 -21.50
C LEU A 867 -15.01 15.92 -21.88
N ASN A 868 -15.32 15.80 -23.17
CA ASN A 868 -16.50 15.05 -23.62
C ASN A 868 -16.36 13.54 -23.33
N ALA A 869 -15.26 12.93 -23.74
CA ALA A 869 -15.03 11.50 -23.53
C ALA A 869 -14.76 11.16 -22.05
N LEU A 870 -14.04 12.01 -21.32
CA LEU A 870 -13.82 11.85 -19.88
C LEU A 870 -15.15 11.81 -19.13
N PHE A 871 -16.05 12.75 -19.44
CA PHE A 871 -17.31 12.91 -18.76
C PHE A 871 -18.39 11.90 -19.20
N ALA A 872 -18.48 11.62 -20.50
CA ALA A 872 -19.39 10.63 -21.05
C ALA A 872 -18.91 9.18 -20.83
N LYS A 873 -17.62 9.00 -20.49
CA LYS A 873 -16.91 7.70 -20.53
C LYS A 873 -17.22 6.96 -21.84
N ALA A 874 -17.10 7.67 -22.96
CA ALA A 874 -17.45 7.17 -24.28
C ALA A 874 -16.62 7.84 -25.38
N PHE A 875 -16.32 7.08 -26.44
CA PHE A 875 -15.63 7.57 -27.62
C PHE A 875 -16.21 6.91 -28.88
N GLY A 876 -16.32 7.68 -29.97
CA GLY A 876 -17.02 7.28 -31.19
C GLY A 876 -16.41 7.90 -32.44
N ASP A 877 -17.19 7.94 -33.53
CA ASP A 877 -16.73 8.43 -34.84
C ASP A 877 -16.75 9.95 -35.00
N PHE A 878 -17.06 10.70 -33.94
CA PHE A 878 -16.87 12.14 -33.92
C PHE A 878 -16.45 12.61 -32.52
N THR A 879 -15.77 13.74 -32.47
CA THR A 879 -15.34 14.41 -31.24
C THR A 879 -15.82 15.85 -31.21
N VAL A 880 -15.83 16.45 -30.01
CA VAL A 880 -16.36 17.80 -29.78
C VAL A 880 -15.29 18.66 -29.11
N ASN A 881 -15.03 19.83 -29.66
CA ASN A 881 -14.18 20.84 -29.01
C ASN A 881 -14.98 21.56 -27.90
N VAL A 882 -15.15 20.90 -26.75
CA VAL A 882 -15.90 21.43 -25.59
C VAL A 882 -15.28 22.74 -25.09
N GLN A 883 -13.95 22.81 -25.07
CA GLN A 883 -13.21 24.00 -24.65
C GLN A 883 -13.54 25.20 -25.56
N GLY A 884 -13.57 24.97 -26.88
CA GLY A 884 -14.00 25.96 -27.87
C GLY A 884 -15.44 26.42 -27.64
N LEU A 885 -16.37 25.47 -27.46
CA LEU A 885 -17.79 25.78 -27.22
C LEU A 885 -18.00 26.64 -25.97
N SER A 886 -17.36 26.27 -24.86
CA SER A 886 -17.43 27.02 -23.60
C SER A 886 -16.96 28.48 -23.75
N ARG A 887 -16.09 28.73 -24.73
CA ARG A 887 -15.51 30.06 -25.04
C ARG A 887 -16.15 30.72 -26.26
N GLY A 888 -17.35 30.30 -26.66
CA GLY A 888 -18.15 30.95 -27.69
C GLY A 888 -17.86 30.52 -29.13
N MET A 889 -17.17 29.40 -29.35
CA MET A 889 -17.01 28.82 -30.68
C MET A 889 -18.38 28.49 -31.29
N PHE A 890 -18.57 28.84 -32.56
CA PHE A 890 -19.78 28.49 -33.29
C PHE A 890 -19.97 26.96 -33.36
N PRO A 891 -21.14 26.39 -32.97
CA PRO A 891 -21.28 24.94 -32.78
C PRO A 891 -20.84 24.05 -33.93
N LEU A 892 -21.13 24.42 -35.18
CA LEU A 892 -20.73 23.61 -36.34
C LEU A 892 -19.20 23.53 -36.55
N LYS A 893 -18.42 24.45 -35.98
CA LYS A 893 -16.96 24.42 -36.00
C LYS A 893 -16.37 23.58 -34.87
N ALA A 894 -17.18 23.16 -33.90
CA ALA A 894 -16.74 22.36 -32.77
C ALA A 894 -16.86 20.85 -33.00
N PHE A 895 -17.52 20.41 -34.08
CA PHE A 895 -17.66 18.99 -34.41
C PHE A 895 -16.58 18.52 -35.38
N TYR A 896 -15.91 17.43 -35.02
CA TYR A 896 -14.85 16.83 -35.82
C TYR A 896 -15.19 15.36 -36.08
N TRP A 897 -15.20 14.95 -37.35
CA TRP A 897 -15.68 13.64 -37.79
C TRP A 897 -14.55 12.72 -38.25
N GLY A 898 -14.75 11.42 -38.04
CA GLY A 898 -13.78 10.38 -38.34
C GLY A 898 -12.56 10.43 -37.41
N HIS A 899 -11.66 9.46 -37.60
CA HIS A 899 -10.41 9.41 -36.84
C HIS A 899 -9.49 10.61 -37.16
N GLN A 900 -9.47 11.07 -38.41
CA GLN A 900 -8.72 12.27 -38.78
C GLN A 900 -9.24 13.52 -38.04
N GLY A 901 -10.56 13.66 -37.93
CA GLY A 901 -11.15 14.75 -37.17
C GLY A 901 -10.76 14.72 -35.69
N ALA A 902 -10.70 13.54 -35.06
CA ALA A 902 -10.23 13.42 -33.68
C ALA A 902 -8.77 13.89 -33.51
N ARG A 903 -7.87 13.47 -34.41
CA ARG A 903 -6.47 13.93 -34.45
C ARG A 903 -6.40 15.46 -34.61
N ASP A 904 -7.18 16.04 -35.53
CA ASP A 904 -7.18 17.49 -35.78
C ASP A 904 -7.71 18.29 -34.58
N ASN A 905 -8.77 17.80 -33.94
CA ASN A 905 -9.38 18.43 -32.77
C ASN A 905 -8.39 18.49 -31.60
N PHE A 906 -7.82 17.34 -31.22
CA PHE A 906 -6.92 17.25 -30.08
C PHE A 906 -5.63 18.05 -30.34
N SER A 907 -5.10 18.00 -31.57
CA SER A 907 -3.92 18.77 -31.98
C SER A 907 -4.15 20.27 -31.86
N LEU A 908 -5.33 20.77 -32.24
CA LEU A 908 -5.68 22.18 -32.09
C LEU A 908 -5.71 22.60 -30.61
N GLN A 909 -6.36 21.81 -29.76
CA GLN A 909 -6.51 22.14 -28.34
C GLN A 909 -5.17 22.12 -27.59
N ILE A 910 -4.38 21.06 -27.76
CA ILE A 910 -3.06 20.92 -27.11
C ILE A 910 -2.09 22.02 -27.60
N ARG A 911 -2.06 22.30 -28.90
CA ARG A 911 -1.25 23.39 -29.45
C ARG A 911 -1.62 24.73 -28.84
N ASN A 912 -2.91 25.04 -28.73
CA ASN A 912 -3.37 26.30 -28.14
C ASN A 912 -2.88 26.45 -26.69
N LEU A 913 -2.85 25.36 -25.93
CA LEU A 913 -2.35 25.33 -24.55
C LEU A 913 -0.85 25.63 -24.48
N VAL A 914 -0.04 24.94 -25.29
CA VAL A 914 1.42 25.16 -25.37
C VAL A 914 1.74 26.58 -25.82
N GLU A 915 1.09 27.06 -26.88
CA GLU A 915 1.30 28.42 -27.37
C GLU A 915 0.83 29.51 -26.39
N ALA A 916 -0.21 29.24 -25.59
CA ALA A 916 -0.61 30.15 -24.53
C ALA A 916 0.46 30.25 -23.44
N GLY A 917 1.14 29.14 -23.14
CA GLY A 917 2.34 29.11 -22.30
C GLY A 917 3.44 30.00 -22.87
N TYR A 918 3.81 29.81 -24.15
CA TYR A 918 4.84 30.65 -24.78
C TYR A 918 4.49 32.14 -24.84
N ARG A 919 3.22 32.48 -25.12
CA ARG A 919 2.77 33.89 -25.12
C ARG A 919 2.88 34.55 -23.74
N SER A 920 2.64 33.80 -22.67
CA SER A 920 2.61 34.35 -21.31
C SER A 920 3.98 34.30 -20.63
N LEU A 921 4.74 33.23 -20.86
CA LEU A 921 5.98 32.91 -20.14
C LEU A 921 7.26 33.12 -20.98
N GLY A 922 7.12 33.37 -22.28
CA GLY A 922 8.23 33.29 -23.22
C GLY A 922 8.71 31.85 -23.42
N GLU A 923 9.94 31.68 -23.90
CA GLU A 923 10.55 30.37 -24.14
C GLU A 923 10.87 29.67 -22.80
N THR A 924 9.86 28.97 -22.25
CA THR A 924 9.92 28.20 -21.00
C THR A 924 9.61 26.74 -21.33
N PRO A 925 10.28 25.75 -20.71
CA PRO A 925 9.94 24.34 -20.91
C PRO A 925 8.46 24.09 -20.60
N VAL A 926 7.78 23.39 -21.51
CA VAL A 926 6.38 22.98 -21.35
C VAL A 926 6.32 21.45 -21.37
N ILE A 927 5.63 20.88 -20.38
CA ILE A 927 5.28 19.47 -20.31
C ILE A 927 3.78 19.38 -20.05
N ILE A 928 3.07 18.46 -20.72
CA ILE A 928 1.72 18.13 -20.28
C ILE A 928 1.85 17.21 -19.06
N GLY A 929 1.65 17.79 -17.86
CA GLY A 929 1.89 17.13 -16.57
C GLY A 929 0.97 15.93 -16.35
N GLU A 930 -0.23 15.97 -16.95
CA GLU A 930 -1.14 14.84 -16.92
C GLU A 930 -2.05 14.82 -18.15
N CYS A 931 -2.16 13.65 -18.76
CA CYS A 931 -3.15 13.35 -19.79
C CYS A 931 -3.43 11.85 -19.84
N GLY A 932 -4.62 11.45 -20.28
CA GLY A 932 -5.03 10.04 -20.26
C GLY A 932 -6.39 9.80 -20.88
N ILE A 933 -6.78 8.52 -20.93
CA ILE A 933 -8.08 8.10 -21.45
C ILE A 933 -8.73 7.07 -20.51
N PRO A 934 -10.05 7.06 -20.36
CA PRO A 934 -10.74 6.04 -19.57
C PRO A 934 -10.74 4.70 -20.30
N MET A 935 -10.22 3.63 -19.67
CA MET A 935 -10.28 2.27 -20.21
C MET A 935 -11.66 1.66 -20.12
N ASP A 936 -12.47 2.11 -19.17
CA ASP A 936 -13.86 1.68 -18.96
C ASP A 936 -14.87 2.36 -19.91
N MET A 937 -14.38 3.04 -20.95
CA MET A 937 -15.22 3.70 -21.94
C MET A 937 -16.18 2.75 -22.66
N ASN A 938 -17.27 3.30 -23.22
CA ASN A 938 -18.28 2.56 -23.97
C ASN A 938 -18.84 1.38 -23.17
N LYS A 939 -19.15 1.63 -21.89
CA LYS A 939 -19.70 0.65 -20.93
C LYS A 939 -18.75 -0.52 -20.64
N GLY A 940 -17.44 -0.35 -20.84
CA GLY A 940 -16.44 -1.38 -20.55
C GLY A 940 -16.50 -2.62 -21.46
N GLU A 941 -17.06 -2.51 -22.68
CA GLU A 941 -17.17 -3.65 -23.62
C GLU A 941 -15.81 -4.34 -23.87
N SER A 942 -14.72 -3.56 -23.89
CA SER A 942 -13.37 -4.06 -24.11
C SER A 942 -12.89 -5.02 -23.02
N PHE A 943 -13.38 -4.88 -21.78
CA PHE A 943 -12.98 -5.75 -20.66
C PHE A 943 -13.48 -7.19 -20.87
N GLN A 944 -14.61 -7.35 -21.57
CA GLN A 944 -15.20 -8.65 -21.85
C GLN A 944 -14.75 -9.22 -23.20
N THR A 945 -14.64 -8.36 -24.21
CA THR A 945 -14.37 -8.80 -25.59
C THR A 945 -12.89 -8.83 -25.96
N ASP A 946 -12.03 -8.20 -25.14
CA ASP A 946 -10.63 -7.92 -25.43
C ASP A 946 -10.40 -7.10 -26.72
N ARG A 947 -11.45 -6.40 -27.18
CA ARG A 947 -11.40 -5.51 -28.35
C ARG A 947 -11.27 -4.07 -27.89
N TRP A 948 -10.06 -3.54 -27.98
CA TRP A 948 -9.69 -2.21 -27.48
C TRP A 948 -9.73 -1.10 -28.54
N THR A 949 -10.54 -1.24 -29.58
CA THR A 949 -10.51 -0.36 -30.76
C THR A 949 -10.70 1.11 -30.41
N TRP A 950 -11.69 1.43 -29.58
CA TRP A 950 -12.03 2.81 -29.22
C TRP A 950 -10.98 3.45 -28.32
N GLN A 951 -10.47 2.72 -27.33
CA GLN A 951 -9.38 3.14 -26.47
C GLN A 951 -8.11 3.38 -27.30
N THR A 952 -7.81 2.47 -28.23
CA THR A 952 -6.65 2.60 -29.13
C THR A 952 -6.80 3.82 -30.04
N ARG A 953 -7.99 4.08 -30.61
CA ARG A 953 -8.26 5.28 -31.43
C ARG A 953 -8.10 6.56 -30.61
N MET A 954 -8.71 6.64 -29.42
CA MET A 954 -8.62 7.84 -28.60
C MET A 954 -7.17 8.12 -28.14
N MET A 955 -6.45 7.10 -27.68
CA MET A 955 -5.05 7.21 -27.31
C MET A 955 -4.19 7.64 -28.51
N ASP A 956 -4.39 7.03 -29.67
CA ASP A 956 -3.67 7.41 -30.90
C ASP A 956 -3.90 8.89 -31.26
N ALA A 957 -5.14 9.37 -31.21
CA ALA A 957 -5.44 10.78 -31.48
C ALA A 957 -4.75 11.73 -30.48
N MET A 958 -4.75 11.37 -29.19
CA MET A 958 -4.11 12.18 -28.13
C MET A 958 -2.59 12.21 -28.27
N VAL A 959 -1.94 11.05 -28.41
CA VAL A 959 -0.47 11.00 -28.53
C VAL A 959 0.00 11.63 -29.83
N THR A 960 -0.75 11.48 -30.93
CA THR A 960 -0.47 12.20 -32.19
C THR A 960 -0.55 13.71 -32.00
N ALA A 961 -1.51 14.21 -31.23
CA ALA A 961 -1.64 15.64 -30.95
C ALA A 961 -0.47 16.19 -30.10
N LEU A 962 0.02 15.41 -29.14
CA LEU A 962 1.20 15.73 -28.33
C LEU A 962 2.47 15.76 -29.20
N GLU A 963 2.66 14.75 -30.04
CA GLU A 963 3.77 14.62 -30.99
C GLU A 963 3.81 15.79 -32.00
N GLN A 964 2.68 16.09 -32.64
CA GLN A 964 2.56 17.20 -33.58
C GLN A 964 2.73 18.57 -32.90
N SER A 965 2.57 18.61 -31.58
CA SER A 965 2.83 19.80 -30.76
C SER A 965 4.24 19.85 -30.17
N LEU A 966 5.08 18.85 -30.45
CA LEU A 966 6.45 18.72 -29.95
C LEU A 966 6.59 18.94 -28.44
N VAL A 967 5.59 18.49 -27.67
CA VAL A 967 5.53 18.71 -26.22
C VAL A 967 5.79 17.40 -25.48
N GLY A 968 6.62 17.46 -24.43
CA GLY A 968 6.77 16.34 -23.50
C GLY A 968 5.47 16.10 -22.73
N PHE A 969 5.27 14.90 -22.20
CA PHE A 969 4.07 14.58 -21.44
C PHE A 969 4.29 13.46 -20.45
N THR A 970 3.44 13.42 -19.43
CA THR A 970 3.28 12.29 -18.52
C THR A 970 1.85 11.76 -18.60
N LEU A 971 1.74 10.44 -18.70
CA LEU A 971 0.49 9.74 -18.95
C LEU A 971 -0.12 9.25 -17.61
N TRP A 972 -1.41 9.49 -17.43
CA TRP A 972 -2.18 9.15 -16.22
C TRP A 972 -2.74 7.71 -16.25
N ASN A 973 -1.95 6.70 -15.83
CA ASN A 973 -2.30 5.31 -16.21
C ASN A 973 -1.33 4.17 -15.83
N TYR A 974 -0.35 4.36 -14.97
CA TYR A 974 0.40 3.22 -14.43
C TYR A 974 0.07 2.98 -12.97
N ASN A 975 -1.02 2.25 -12.72
CA ASN A 975 -1.36 1.73 -11.39
C ASN A 975 -1.11 0.20 -11.38
N PRO A 976 -0.13 -0.29 -10.60
CA PRO A 976 0.21 -1.71 -10.44
C PRO A 976 -0.91 -2.60 -9.92
N ASP A 977 -1.79 -2.05 -9.07
CA ASP A 977 -2.91 -2.77 -8.47
C ASP A 977 -4.20 -2.67 -9.29
N ASN A 978 -4.19 -1.90 -10.37
CA ASN A 978 -5.39 -1.72 -11.18
C ASN A 978 -5.86 -3.02 -11.84
N ASP A 979 -7.17 -3.24 -11.86
CA ASP A 979 -7.78 -4.35 -12.58
C ASP A 979 -9.08 -3.97 -13.32
N ASP A 980 -9.54 -4.87 -14.18
CA ASP A 980 -10.70 -4.65 -15.06
C ASP A 980 -12.04 -4.54 -14.29
N THR A 981 -12.10 -5.01 -13.04
CA THR A 981 -13.29 -5.05 -12.20
C THR A 981 -13.32 -3.89 -11.22
N ARG A 982 -12.24 -3.67 -10.48
CA ARG A 982 -12.16 -2.65 -9.42
C ARG A 982 -11.60 -1.31 -9.90
N GLY A 983 -11.02 -1.25 -11.10
CA GLY A 983 -10.31 -0.04 -11.50
C GLY A 983 -9.09 0.16 -10.63
N ASP A 984 -8.91 1.35 -10.07
CA ASP A 984 -7.79 1.77 -9.24
C ASP A 984 -7.87 1.33 -7.78
N ASP A 985 -8.92 0.57 -7.43
CA ASP A 985 -9.23 0.09 -6.07
C ASP A 985 -9.56 1.25 -5.10
N TRP A 986 -9.77 2.49 -5.57
CA TRP A 986 -10.06 3.66 -4.73
C TRP A 986 -11.49 4.21 -4.91
N ASN A 987 -11.72 4.92 -6.02
CA ASN A 987 -13.03 5.48 -6.38
C ASN A 987 -13.65 4.74 -7.58
N GLY A 988 -12.98 3.65 -7.98
CA GLY A 988 -13.38 2.77 -9.05
C GLY A 988 -12.90 3.20 -10.43
N GLU A 989 -12.03 4.21 -10.53
CA GLU A 989 -11.61 4.71 -11.82
C GLU A 989 -10.65 3.78 -12.55
N ASN A 990 -10.80 3.72 -13.87
CA ASN A 990 -10.01 2.83 -14.69
C ASN A 990 -9.35 3.61 -15.82
N PHE A 991 -8.31 4.38 -15.49
CA PHE A 991 -7.45 5.04 -16.47
C PHE A 991 -6.19 4.24 -16.81
N SER A 992 -5.78 3.34 -15.91
CA SER A 992 -4.57 2.54 -16.10
C SER A 992 -4.63 1.80 -17.43
N TRP A 993 -3.55 1.72 -18.19
CA TRP A 993 -3.48 0.75 -19.30
C TRP A 993 -2.85 -0.56 -18.82
N TYR A 994 -2.32 -0.63 -17.61
CA TYR A 994 -1.86 -1.88 -17.03
C TYR A 994 -2.96 -2.49 -16.17
N SER A 995 -3.25 -3.77 -16.35
CA SER A 995 -4.22 -4.52 -15.55
C SER A 995 -3.53 -5.74 -14.96
N ARG A 996 -3.47 -5.82 -13.63
CA ARG A 996 -2.82 -6.91 -12.89
C ARG A 996 -3.39 -8.28 -13.28
N ARG A 997 -4.71 -8.35 -13.51
CA ARG A 997 -5.41 -9.56 -13.98
C ARG A 997 -4.84 -10.13 -15.29
N ARG A 998 -4.23 -9.27 -16.12
CA ARG A 998 -3.69 -9.62 -17.44
C ARG A 998 -2.18 -9.84 -17.40
N GLY A 999 -1.53 -9.62 -16.26
CA GLY A 999 -0.10 -9.80 -16.05
C GLY A 999 0.30 -11.27 -15.92
N LEU A 1000 1.57 -11.57 -16.19
CA LEU A 1000 2.16 -12.86 -15.82
C LEU A 1000 2.72 -12.79 -14.39
N PRO A 1001 2.78 -13.91 -13.66
CA PRO A 1001 3.52 -13.98 -12.40
C PRO A 1001 4.99 -13.57 -12.61
N ALA A 1002 5.57 -12.89 -11.62
CA ALA A 1002 6.96 -12.42 -11.68
C ALA A 1002 7.97 -13.52 -12.03
N SER A 1003 7.73 -14.77 -11.61
CA SER A 1003 8.58 -15.92 -11.90
C SER A 1003 8.67 -16.29 -13.40
N TRP A 1004 7.76 -15.79 -14.23
CA TRP A 1004 7.70 -16.06 -15.67
C TRP A 1004 8.19 -14.85 -16.50
N LEU A 1005 8.54 -13.74 -15.86
CA LEU A 1005 9.02 -12.55 -16.54
C LEU A 1005 10.53 -12.65 -16.80
N ASP A 1006 10.93 -12.45 -18.06
CA ASP A 1006 12.30 -12.09 -18.42
C ASP A 1006 12.39 -10.56 -18.51
N PHE A 1007 13.24 -9.96 -17.68
CA PHE A 1007 13.39 -8.50 -17.57
C PHE A 1007 14.27 -7.87 -18.65
N LYS A 1008 14.79 -8.67 -19.60
CA LYS A 1008 15.47 -8.12 -20.78
C LYS A 1008 14.52 -7.22 -21.55
N GLN A 1009 15.04 -6.08 -22.00
CA GLN A 1009 14.30 -5.11 -22.80
C GLN A 1009 13.85 -5.66 -24.16
N THR A 1010 14.41 -6.78 -24.60
CA THR A 1010 13.98 -7.55 -25.77
C THR A 1010 12.97 -8.66 -25.44
N SER A 1011 12.53 -8.84 -24.20
CA SER A 1011 11.56 -9.88 -23.86
C SER A 1011 10.12 -9.38 -24.05
N ALA A 1012 9.30 -10.14 -24.78
CA ALA A 1012 7.87 -9.85 -24.90
C ALA A 1012 7.08 -10.18 -23.62
N THR A 1013 7.66 -10.92 -22.66
CA THR A 1013 6.96 -11.27 -21.41
C THR A 1013 6.56 -10.03 -20.61
N LEU A 1014 7.36 -8.97 -20.67
CA LEU A 1014 7.10 -7.68 -20.01
C LEU A 1014 5.84 -6.96 -20.54
N ASP A 1015 5.39 -7.28 -21.75
CA ASP A 1015 4.20 -6.67 -22.36
C ASP A 1015 2.88 -7.23 -21.78
N ASN A 1016 2.94 -8.36 -21.07
CA ASN A 1016 1.76 -8.91 -20.39
C ASN A 1016 1.27 -7.96 -19.29
N GLY A 1017 -0.04 -7.88 -19.15
CA GLY A 1017 -0.73 -6.91 -18.28
C GLY A 1017 -1.12 -5.62 -19.01
N ALA A 1018 -0.44 -5.27 -20.09
CA ALA A 1018 -0.74 -4.04 -20.81
C ALA A 1018 -1.99 -4.14 -21.68
N ARG A 1019 -2.64 -2.99 -21.82
CA ARG A 1019 -3.74 -2.68 -22.73
C ARG A 1019 -3.19 -1.71 -23.76
N ILE A 1020 -3.72 -1.75 -24.98
CA ILE A 1020 -3.50 -0.74 -26.04
C ILE A 1020 -2.03 -0.36 -26.37
N LEU A 1021 -1.04 -1.27 -26.16
CA LEU A 1021 0.39 -0.98 -26.42
C LEU A 1021 0.70 -0.43 -27.82
N ARG A 1022 -0.11 -0.79 -28.82
CA ARG A 1022 -0.03 -0.25 -30.19
C ARG A 1022 -0.06 1.28 -30.21
N ALA A 1023 -0.90 1.90 -29.37
CA ALA A 1023 -1.08 3.34 -29.33
C ALA A 1023 -0.15 4.04 -28.34
N THR A 1024 0.33 3.35 -27.29
CA THR A 1024 1.18 3.96 -26.25
C THR A 1024 2.68 3.79 -26.51
N VAL A 1025 3.12 2.66 -27.08
CA VAL A 1025 4.54 2.38 -27.33
C VAL A 1025 4.92 2.84 -28.73
N ARG A 1026 5.39 4.09 -28.82
CA ARG A 1026 5.66 4.80 -30.07
C ARG A 1026 7.12 5.28 -30.13
N PRO A 1027 7.71 5.43 -31.33
CA PRO A 1027 9.02 6.03 -31.46
C PRO A 1027 8.97 7.52 -31.10
N TYR A 1028 10.06 8.06 -30.55
CA TYR A 1028 10.19 9.49 -30.28
C TYR A 1028 11.67 9.92 -30.26
N PRO A 1029 11.99 11.17 -30.62
CA PRO A 1029 13.36 11.69 -30.53
C PRO A 1029 13.74 11.90 -29.06
N ALA A 1030 14.57 11.01 -28.52
CA ALA A 1030 15.01 11.08 -27.13
C ALA A 1030 16.15 12.09 -26.93
N LYS A 1031 17.03 12.24 -27.92
CA LYS A 1031 18.06 13.29 -27.98
C LYS A 1031 18.21 13.77 -29.41
N THR A 1032 18.24 15.09 -29.62
CA THR A 1032 18.34 15.69 -30.96
C THR A 1032 19.62 16.51 -31.07
N ALA A 1033 20.42 16.25 -32.10
CA ALA A 1033 21.55 17.10 -32.49
C ALA A 1033 21.05 18.34 -33.27
N GLY A 1034 20.19 19.13 -32.61
CA GLY A 1034 19.52 20.29 -33.21
C GLY A 1034 18.18 20.60 -32.54
N ILE A 1035 17.44 21.51 -33.15
CA ILE A 1035 16.12 21.96 -32.67
C ILE A 1035 15.04 21.20 -33.44
N PRO A 1036 14.17 20.43 -32.77
CA PRO A 1036 13.04 19.76 -33.41
C PRO A 1036 12.13 20.75 -34.14
N LEU A 1037 11.76 20.44 -35.38
CA LEU A 1037 10.83 21.22 -36.19
C LEU A 1037 9.51 20.49 -36.44
N LYS A 1038 9.57 19.16 -36.58
CA LYS A 1038 8.39 18.34 -36.85
C LYS A 1038 8.63 16.89 -36.46
N PHE A 1039 7.63 16.27 -35.86
CA PHE A 1039 7.55 14.83 -35.69
C PHE A 1039 6.15 14.36 -36.06
N ASP A 1040 6.06 13.30 -36.87
CA ASP A 1040 4.79 12.74 -37.33
C ASP A 1040 4.93 11.22 -37.40
N TYR A 1041 4.06 10.48 -36.71
CA TYR A 1041 4.08 9.02 -36.65
C TYR A 1041 2.71 8.42 -37.03
N GLU A 1042 2.71 7.44 -37.94
CA GLU A 1042 1.52 6.71 -38.34
C GLU A 1042 1.55 5.29 -37.77
N MET A 1043 0.78 5.08 -36.69
CA MET A 1043 0.69 3.83 -35.94
C MET A 1043 0.30 2.61 -36.80
N ASN A 1044 -0.55 2.78 -37.81
CA ASN A 1044 -0.99 1.65 -38.65
C ASN A 1044 0.11 1.09 -39.54
N THR A 1045 1.14 1.88 -39.84
CA THR A 1045 2.25 1.47 -40.71
C THR A 1045 3.58 1.36 -39.98
N GLY A 1046 3.71 2.02 -38.83
CA GLY A 1046 4.97 2.16 -38.10
C GLY A 1046 5.92 3.19 -38.72
N ARG A 1047 5.45 3.97 -39.70
CA ARG A 1047 6.24 4.99 -40.40
C ARG A 1047 6.24 6.28 -39.58
N PHE A 1048 7.40 6.92 -39.44
CA PHE A 1048 7.49 8.28 -38.93
C PHE A 1048 8.38 9.18 -39.78
N THR A 1049 8.13 10.49 -39.69
CA THR A 1049 8.98 11.56 -40.23
C THR A 1049 9.50 12.40 -39.08
N PHE A 1050 10.80 12.68 -39.06
CA PHE A 1050 11.41 13.60 -38.10
C PHE A 1050 12.22 14.67 -38.83
N GLU A 1051 12.00 15.92 -38.47
CA GLU A 1051 12.69 17.09 -39.00
C GLU A 1051 13.28 17.91 -37.86
N TRP A 1052 14.56 18.28 -37.98
CA TRP A 1052 15.25 19.15 -37.03
C TRP A 1052 16.24 20.05 -37.75
N VAL A 1053 16.55 21.19 -37.13
CA VAL A 1053 17.45 22.20 -37.70
C VAL A 1053 18.69 22.39 -36.83
N VAL A 1054 19.85 22.54 -37.46
CA VAL A 1054 21.07 22.98 -36.79
C VAL A 1054 20.91 24.45 -36.38
N PRO A 1055 21.13 24.81 -35.10
CA PRO A 1055 21.04 26.20 -34.66
C PRO A 1055 21.80 27.18 -35.54
N SER A 1056 21.19 28.33 -35.81
CA SER A 1056 21.79 29.44 -36.57
C SER A 1056 22.62 30.37 -35.68
N ASP A 1057 23.54 31.12 -36.29
CA ASP A 1057 24.55 31.94 -35.60
C ASP A 1057 23.95 33.00 -34.64
N LEU A 1058 24.57 33.19 -33.47
CA LEU A 1058 24.13 34.07 -32.37
C LEU A 1058 24.02 35.54 -32.77
N SER A 1059 24.70 35.97 -33.84
CA SER A 1059 24.78 37.37 -34.26
C SER A 1059 23.54 37.89 -35.02
N LYS A 1060 22.64 37.00 -35.46
CA LYS A 1060 21.38 37.37 -36.13
C LYS A 1060 20.21 37.35 -35.13
N LYS A 1061 19.84 38.52 -34.58
CA LYS A 1061 18.54 38.69 -33.91
C LYS A 1061 17.43 38.28 -34.89
N GLY A 1062 16.69 37.24 -34.54
CA GLY A 1062 15.50 36.82 -35.28
C GLY A 1062 14.53 37.98 -35.46
N SER A 1063 13.96 38.10 -36.66
CA SER A 1063 12.84 39.00 -36.96
C SER A 1063 11.73 38.82 -35.94
N GLY A 1064 11.08 39.90 -35.50
CA GLY A 1064 10.08 39.96 -34.41
C GLY A 1064 8.76 39.19 -34.61
N ALA A 1065 8.79 37.99 -35.20
CA ALA A 1065 7.70 37.03 -35.14
C ALA A 1065 7.68 36.33 -33.77
N SER A 1066 6.50 36.16 -33.18
CA SER A 1066 6.36 35.41 -31.93
C SER A 1066 6.69 33.93 -32.15
N ALA A 1067 7.55 33.36 -31.32
CA ALA A 1067 7.83 31.93 -31.30
C ALA A 1067 6.53 31.11 -31.21
N SER A 1068 6.42 30.05 -32.01
CA SER A 1068 5.30 29.11 -31.95
C SER A 1068 5.80 27.67 -32.07
N VAL A 1069 4.91 26.72 -31.78
CA VAL A 1069 5.19 25.29 -31.91
C VAL A 1069 5.67 24.90 -33.31
N GLN A 1070 5.15 25.54 -34.37
CA GLN A 1070 5.57 25.26 -35.76
C GLN A 1070 6.76 26.11 -36.21
N GLN A 1071 7.11 27.16 -35.46
CA GLN A 1071 8.20 28.08 -35.78
C GLN A 1071 9.00 28.35 -34.51
N PRO A 1072 9.72 27.33 -33.98
CA PRO A 1072 10.54 27.51 -32.81
C PRO A 1072 11.72 28.47 -33.11
N PRO A 1073 12.25 29.20 -32.11
CA PRO A 1073 13.42 30.04 -32.30
C PRO A 1073 14.61 29.19 -32.77
N VAL A 1074 15.21 29.55 -33.90
CA VAL A 1074 16.37 28.83 -34.47
C VAL A 1074 17.71 29.49 -34.19
N ALA A 1075 17.71 30.63 -33.49
CA ALA A 1075 18.89 31.39 -33.09
C ALA A 1075 18.89 31.55 -31.57
N GLY A 1076 20.06 31.80 -30.97
CA GLY A 1076 20.18 31.96 -29.51
C GLY A 1076 20.42 30.67 -28.73
N HIS A 1077 20.53 29.52 -29.42
CA HIS A 1077 20.79 28.22 -28.79
C HIS A 1077 22.30 27.95 -28.62
N PRO A 1078 22.70 27.14 -27.61
CA PRO A 1078 24.08 26.70 -27.46
C PRO A 1078 24.61 25.94 -28.68
N ALA A 1079 25.93 25.95 -28.86
CA ALA A 1079 26.57 25.14 -29.89
C ALA A 1079 26.33 23.64 -29.64
N LEU A 1080 26.08 22.89 -30.72
CA LEU A 1080 25.87 21.45 -30.63
C LEU A 1080 27.13 20.74 -30.15
N THR A 1081 26.98 19.86 -29.17
CA THR A 1081 28.06 19.06 -28.58
C THR A 1081 28.16 17.66 -29.18
N SER A 1082 27.19 17.26 -30.01
CA SER A 1082 27.12 15.95 -30.67
C SER A 1082 26.54 16.08 -32.08
N LYS A 1083 26.88 15.12 -32.94
CA LYS A 1083 26.28 14.91 -34.27
C LYS A 1083 25.19 13.83 -34.25
N ASP A 1084 25.00 13.17 -33.11
CA ASP A 1084 24.12 12.03 -32.97
C ASP A 1084 22.73 12.49 -32.49
N THR A 1085 21.72 12.13 -33.27
CA THR A 1085 20.32 12.16 -32.89
C THR A 1085 19.91 10.74 -32.47
N GLU A 1086 19.47 10.57 -31.23
CA GLU A 1086 18.98 9.30 -30.67
C GLU A 1086 17.45 9.29 -30.67
N ILE A 1087 16.87 8.30 -31.32
CA ILE A 1087 15.43 8.08 -31.42
C ILE A 1087 15.10 6.78 -30.69
N PHE A 1088 14.21 6.84 -29.71
CA PHE A 1088 13.65 5.62 -29.14
C PHE A 1088 12.90 4.87 -30.24
N MET A 1089 13.31 3.64 -30.52
CA MET A 1089 12.72 2.79 -31.56
C MET A 1089 12.36 1.45 -30.93
N PRO A 1090 11.07 1.25 -30.58
CA PRO A 1090 10.65 0.08 -29.81
C PRO A 1090 10.99 -1.23 -30.51
N SER A 1091 11.58 -2.18 -29.78
CA SER A 1091 11.79 -3.57 -30.21
C SER A 1091 10.46 -4.22 -30.59
N MET A 1092 9.35 -3.87 -29.93
CA MET A 1092 8.00 -4.34 -30.30
C MET A 1092 7.64 -4.01 -31.77
N LEU A 1093 8.11 -2.88 -32.29
CA LEU A 1093 7.87 -2.48 -33.68
C LEU A 1093 8.96 -3.04 -34.61
N ALA A 1094 10.23 -2.93 -34.21
CA ALA A 1094 11.38 -3.24 -35.06
C ALA A 1094 11.72 -4.74 -35.16
N ARG A 1095 11.37 -5.56 -34.16
CA ARG A 1095 11.71 -6.99 -34.15
C ARG A 1095 11.18 -7.69 -35.39
N GLU A 1096 12.03 -8.54 -35.97
CA GLU A 1096 11.74 -9.33 -37.18
C GLU A 1096 11.40 -8.46 -38.41
N ARG A 1097 11.68 -7.16 -38.38
CA ARG A 1097 11.46 -6.21 -39.48
C ARG A 1097 12.75 -5.48 -39.81
N GLN A 1098 12.92 -5.16 -41.08
CA GLN A 1098 13.98 -4.27 -41.53
C GLN A 1098 13.54 -2.82 -41.32
N ILE A 1099 14.37 -2.03 -40.62
CA ILE A 1099 14.22 -0.58 -40.52
C ILE A 1099 14.78 0.04 -41.81
N VAL A 1100 13.96 0.82 -42.51
CA VAL A 1100 14.32 1.51 -43.75
C VAL A 1100 14.27 3.01 -43.49
N ILE A 1101 15.38 3.70 -43.77
CA ILE A 1101 15.53 5.14 -43.56
C ILE A 1101 15.76 5.83 -44.90
N GLU A 1102 14.94 6.83 -45.20
CA GLU A 1102 15.04 7.71 -46.35
C GLU A 1102 15.39 9.13 -45.88
N GLY A 1103 16.02 9.94 -46.75
CA GLY A 1103 16.35 11.33 -46.46
C GLY A 1103 17.73 11.57 -45.80
N LEU A 1104 18.53 10.52 -45.61
CA LEU A 1104 19.91 10.64 -45.16
C LEU A 1104 20.77 11.38 -46.21
N GLY A 1105 21.57 12.34 -45.76
CA GLY A 1105 22.60 12.98 -46.58
C GLY A 1105 23.71 12.00 -46.97
N GLN A 1106 24.56 12.42 -47.92
CA GLN A 1106 25.62 11.56 -48.49
C GLN A 1106 26.60 11.03 -47.42
N ASP A 1107 26.85 11.80 -46.37
CA ASP A 1107 27.77 11.44 -45.27
C ASP A 1107 27.06 11.00 -43.98
N ASP A 1108 25.72 10.98 -43.98
CA ASP A 1108 24.94 10.61 -42.80
C ASP A 1108 24.94 9.08 -42.62
N ARG A 1109 24.92 8.64 -41.36
CA ARG A 1109 24.91 7.21 -41.00
C ARG A 1109 23.84 6.92 -39.97
N TYR A 1110 23.42 5.66 -39.88
CA TYR A 1110 22.52 5.22 -38.82
C TYR A 1110 22.90 3.85 -38.26
N ARG A 1111 22.47 3.59 -37.02
CA ARG A 1111 22.57 2.30 -36.35
C ARG A 1111 21.35 2.09 -35.46
N TYR A 1112 20.78 0.89 -35.50
CA TYR A 1112 19.77 0.47 -34.53
C TYR A 1112 20.37 -0.50 -33.51
N ASP A 1113 20.13 -0.24 -32.23
CA ASP A 1113 20.48 -1.10 -31.10
C ASP A 1113 19.19 -1.60 -30.44
N GLU A 1114 18.83 -2.86 -30.70
CA GLU A 1114 17.56 -3.43 -30.22
C GLU A 1114 17.52 -3.57 -28.69
N GLN A 1115 18.65 -3.89 -28.05
CA GLN A 1115 18.69 -4.04 -26.58
C GLN A 1115 18.44 -2.70 -25.88
N ARG A 1116 18.95 -1.61 -26.46
CA ARG A 1116 18.69 -0.24 -25.97
C ARG A 1116 17.38 0.33 -26.49
N GLN A 1117 16.78 -0.30 -27.51
CA GLN A 1117 15.65 0.21 -28.29
C GLN A 1117 15.94 1.61 -28.82
N THR A 1118 17.12 1.82 -29.41
CA THR A 1118 17.60 3.14 -29.83
C THR A 1118 18.09 3.09 -31.28
N LEU A 1119 17.53 3.97 -32.10
CA LEU A 1119 18.00 4.29 -33.44
C LEU A 1119 18.84 5.57 -33.37
N THR A 1120 20.13 5.47 -33.66
CA THR A 1120 21.03 6.62 -33.74
C THR A 1120 21.20 7.04 -35.20
N VAL A 1121 21.03 8.34 -35.48
CA VAL A 1121 21.34 8.97 -36.76
C VAL A 1121 22.48 9.97 -36.54
N THR A 1122 23.62 9.74 -37.17
CA THR A 1122 24.81 10.59 -37.09
C THR A 1122 24.87 11.44 -38.35
N THR A 1123 24.76 12.77 -38.20
CA THR A 1123 24.85 13.70 -39.33
C THR A 1123 26.31 13.98 -39.72
N GLY A 1124 26.59 14.07 -41.02
CA GLY A 1124 27.95 14.30 -41.52
C GLY A 1124 28.48 15.70 -41.20
N ALA A 1125 27.72 16.73 -41.59
CA ALA A 1125 28.06 18.15 -41.40
C ALA A 1125 26.96 18.88 -40.61
N LEU A 1126 27.36 19.73 -39.66
CA LEU A 1126 26.48 20.57 -38.83
C LEU A 1126 26.49 22.02 -39.34
N THR A 1127 25.99 22.24 -40.56
CA THR A 1127 25.96 23.59 -41.13
C THR A 1127 24.86 24.42 -40.43
N PRO A 1128 25.16 25.60 -39.85
CA PRO A 1128 24.14 26.42 -39.18
C PRO A 1128 22.93 26.71 -40.08
N GLY A 1129 21.72 26.46 -39.58
CA GLY A 1129 20.46 26.61 -40.31
C GLY A 1129 20.10 25.46 -41.25
N GLN A 1130 20.94 24.42 -41.37
CA GLN A 1130 20.62 23.23 -42.17
C GLN A 1130 19.49 22.43 -41.52
N VAL A 1131 18.46 22.12 -42.30
CA VAL A 1131 17.36 21.25 -41.89
C VAL A 1131 17.67 19.82 -42.31
N HIS A 1132 17.66 18.91 -41.35
CA HIS A 1132 17.71 17.47 -41.59
C HIS A 1132 16.29 16.91 -41.55
N ARG A 1133 15.99 16.01 -42.48
CA ARG A 1133 14.69 15.35 -42.60
C ARG A 1133 14.90 13.89 -42.89
N ILE A 1134 14.43 13.04 -41.99
CA ILE A 1134 14.44 11.60 -42.21
C ILE A 1134 13.01 11.06 -42.22
N VAL A 1135 12.83 9.98 -42.95
CA VAL A 1135 11.63 9.17 -42.95
C VAL A 1135 12.03 7.75 -42.61
N VAL A 1136 11.45 7.20 -41.55
CA VAL A 1136 11.73 5.84 -41.10
C VAL A 1136 10.49 4.99 -41.33
N SER A 1137 10.67 3.79 -41.86
CA SER A 1137 9.61 2.82 -42.13
C SER A 1137 10.06 1.38 -41.86
N LEU A 1138 9.11 0.46 -41.81
CA LEU A 1138 9.34 -0.95 -41.51
C LEU A 1138 9.04 -1.84 -42.72
N LYS A 1139 9.87 -2.86 -42.97
CA LYS A 1139 9.62 -3.89 -43.98
C LYS A 1139 9.65 -5.31 -43.35
N PRO A 1140 8.56 -6.08 -43.45
CA PRO A 1140 7.23 -5.70 -43.95
C PRO A 1140 6.55 -4.64 -43.04
N PRO A 1141 5.56 -3.86 -43.56
CA PRO A 1141 4.85 -2.87 -42.75
C PRO A 1141 4.00 -3.52 -41.65
N LEU A 1142 3.58 -2.73 -40.67
CA LEU A 1142 2.64 -3.19 -39.64
C LEU A 1142 1.27 -3.53 -40.25
N LYS A 1143 0.56 -4.47 -39.63
CA LYS A 1143 -0.86 -4.69 -39.91
C LYS A 1143 -1.66 -3.54 -39.28
N ALA A 1144 -2.50 -2.86 -40.05
CA ALA A 1144 -3.35 -1.78 -39.54
C ALA A 1144 -4.25 -2.26 -38.38
N SER A 1145 -4.37 -1.42 -37.35
CA SER A 1145 -5.25 -1.63 -36.19
C SER A 1145 -6.68 -1.17 -36.45
N PHE A 1146 -6.84 -0.10 -37.23
CA PHE A 1146 -8.14 0.44 -37.69
C PHE A 1146 -7.92 1.32 -38.93
N GLU A 1147 -9.00 1.66 -39.64
CA GLU A 1147 -8.98 2.60 -40.76
C GLU A 1147 -8.95 4.05 -40.25
N VAL A 1148 -8.13 4.91 -40.88
CA VAL A 1148 -8.10 6.35 -40.62
C VAL A 1148 -9.03 7.03 -41.62
N ASN A 1149 -10.28 7.22 -41.23
CA ASN A 1149 -11.33 7.84 -42.03
C ASN A 1149 -11.43 9.36 -41.80
N SER A 1150 -11.82 10.09 -42.84
CA SER A 1150 -12.19 11.51 -42.80
C SER A 1150 -13.70 11.71 -42.97
N PHE A 1151 -14.18 12.94 -42.76
CA PHE A 1151 -15.58 13.31 -43.02
C PHE A 1151 -16.05 12.92 -44.43
N TRP A 1152 -15.19 13.07 -45.45
CA TRP A 1152 -15.56 12.76 -46.83
C TRP A 1152 -15.58 11.26 -47.12
N ASP A 1153 -14.77 10.47 -46.41
CA ASP A 1153 -14.82 9.01 -46.51
C ASP A 1153 -16.12 8.47 -45.94
N ASP A 1154 -16.58 9.02 -44.80
CA ASP A 1154 -17.81 8.60 -44.13
C ASP A 1154 -19.08 9.09 -44.85
N PHE A 1155 -19.11 10.35 -45.28
CA PHE A 1155 -20.34 11.01 -45.75
C PHE A 1155 -20.32 11.42 -47.23
N GLY A 1156 -19.16 11.41 -47.89
CA GLY A 1156 -19.03 11.95 -49.25
C GLY A 1156 -19.94 11.24 -50.26
N GLY A 1157 -20.07 9.92 -50.16
CA GLY A 1157 -20.99 9.14 -50.99
C GLY A 1157 -22.47 9.51 -50.76
N HIS A 1158 -22.87 9.68 -49.50
CA HIS A 1158 -24.23 10.09 -49.14
C HIS A 1158 -24.56 11.52 -49.59
N ILE A 1159 -23.61 12.44 -49.43
CA ILE A 1159 -23.74 13.84 -49.87
C ILE A 1159 -23.85 13.90 -51.40
N LEU A 1160 -23.01 13.16 -52.12
CA LEU A 1160 -23.09 13.09 -53.58
C LEU A 1160 -24.44 12.50 -54.03
N GLY A 1161 -24.90 11.44 -53.38
CA GLY A 1161 -26.22 10.86 -53.64
C GLY A 1161 -27.37 11.85 -53.39
N ALA A 1162 -27.35 12.57 -52.28
CA ALA A 1162 -28.35 13.60 -51.96
C ALA A 1162 -28.29 14.77 -52.95
N ALA A 1163 -27.09 15.22 -53.32
CA ALA A 1163 -26.89 16.26 -54.32
C ALA A 1163 -27.42 15.83 -55.70
N VAL A 1164 -27.22 14.57 -56.09
CA VAL A 1164 -27.81 14.01 -57.32
C VAL A 1164 -29.33 14.02 -57.23
N VAL A 1165 -29.94 13.56 -56.13
CA VAL A 1165 -31.40 13.56 -55.95
C VAL A 1165 -31.97 14.99 -55.99
N ILE A 1166 -31.36 15.93 -55.27
CA ILE A 1166 -31.77 17.35 -55.25
C ILE A 1166 -31.62 17.96 -56.64
N SER A 1167 -30.51 17.70 -57.34
CA SER A 1167 -30.29 18.18 -58.70
C SER A 1167 -31.30 17.58 -59.67
N SER A 1168 -31.61 16.29 -59.57
CA SER A 1168 -32.66 15.64 -60.37
C SER A 1168 -34.04 16.21 -60.09
N LEU A 1169 -34.38 16.51 -58.82
CA LEU A 1169 -35.61 17.19 -58.45
C LEU A 1169 -35.68 18.62 -58.98
N LEU A 1170 -34.59 19.38 -58.89
CA LEU A 1170 -34.51 20.74 -59.44
C LEU A 1170 -34.62 20.73 -60.97
N ILE A 1171 -33.94 19.79 -61.64
CA ILE A 1171 -34.06 19.57 -63.09
C ILE A 1171 -35.49 19.18 -63.46
N TYR A 1172 -36.12 18.28 -62.69
CA TYR A 1172 -37.53 17.91 -62.89
C TYR A 1172 -38.45 19.12 -62.74
N ILE A 1173 -38.28 19.95 -61.70
CA ILE A 1173 -39.08 21.17 -61.48
C ILE A 1173 -38.84 22.20 -62.60
N LEU A 1174 -37.59 22.39 -63.03
CA LEU A 1174 -37.24 23.28 -64.14
C LEU A 1174 -37.85 22.82 -65.47
N LEU A 1175 -37.75 21.52 -65.79
CA LEU A 1175 -38.34 20.94 -67.00
C LEU A 1175 -39.89 20.95 -66.95
N SER A 1176 -40.48 20.77 -65.76
CA SER A 1176 -41.92 20.86 -65.56
C SER A 1176 -42.45 22.29 -65.77
N ASN A 1177 -41.65 23.30 -65.43
CA ASN A 1177 -42.01 24.72 -65.64
C ASN A 1177 -41.74 25.23 -67.07
N ILE A 1178 -40.96 24.50 -67.88
CA ILE A 1178 -40.75 24.81 -69.32
C ILE A 1178 -41.84 24.17 -70.20
N SER A 1179 -42.67 23.28 -69.62
CA SER A 1179 -43.72 22.53 -70.32
C SER A 1179 -45.13 23.14 -70.17
N VAL A 1180 -45.23 24.42 -69.77
CA VAL A 1180 -46.49 25.20 -69.65
C VAL A 1180 -46.49 26.37 -70.62
#